data_AF-A0A1I7KUK4-F1
#
_entry.id   AF-A0A1I7KUK4-F1
#
_cell.length_a   1.000
_cell.length_b   1.000
_cell.length_c   1.000
_cell.angle_alpha   90.00
_cell.angle_beta   90.00
_cell.angle_gamma   90.00
#
_symmetry.space_group_name_H-M   'P 1'
#
loop_
_entity.id
_entity.type
_entity.pdbx_description
1 polymer ?
#
loop_
_entity_poly.entity_id
_entity_poly.type
_entity_poly.pdbx_seq_one_letter_code
_entity_poly.pdbx_strand_id
1 'polypeptide(L)'
;MKKTSCSAVVLLSVLATLPAASFAVNPVIQTMYTADPAPMVHKGTLYLFSSHDEDVGEKNNFNMKNWVLATTTDMVNWTQHGVIASLRDFPWAAKEISGWDGFDNGAWAPQVIERDGKWYLYGPVQGRGIGVLVADNPLGPYTDPIKKPLIAGHAGGLYDSIDPTVYIDDKGQAYLAWGNPNLWSVKLNKDMISYDTSVGENGIIGHPMTVKALGERNPPDKEGTTLPKPALRGTSYEEGPWLYKRNNLNYLFFAAGPIPEHLAYSTGPTAEGPWTYGGVVMTPQSAFTNHPGVVDYKGKTYLFYHNAALPGGDGFKRSVSVDELKFNPDGSVPTVQPTKEGPAPVATLDPYKRVEAETIAWSSGVKIEPSSAGGQNVRDIHDGDHIRVRNVDFGATGARAFMASLSSTVKAKQATGAKIEIRLDKLDGQLIGTLPVSGTGGEWKPQSVLVSGASGVHDLVFVFRGAAGEELFKFDYWQFSQRASVASQPLPAAPANPAHNPLIWADVPDISLIRVGKTYYMSSTTMHMSPGLPIMKSTDLVNWSMASYAYETLADNEAFRLENGKNAYGAGSWASSIRYHDGVFHATTFAATTGGRTHVFTTRDPERGPWKETNFEPLMNDHSLFFDDDGRAYMVWGCNRIMLTELKSDLSGVKPGGVNKAIIEQVNALFGADQGGLCGEGSQLSKINGRYYLFNIASPKTRWARTVVVHRADAIDGPYEGRIVLDDRGIAQGGLVDTPEGKWYAYLFKDNGAVGRVPYLVPVTWKDGWPVLGQDGEVPMTLDIPAGAQGASGASGIVASDEFDRPPGAPALPLAWQWNHNPEPRNWSLTKRPGYLSFITSRVDSSLPEARNTLTQRTFGPDSFATTSIDVSGMKDGDWAGLSAFQKKYGFVGVKMSGGARSLVMVSADSDQPEEIASIPLSGKTVHLKVECEFQSAPEDARFGLDEGGAKTYGIPGAPEVARFSYSLDGKSWTPIGRPSRLAYTFPHFMGYRYALFFYSTKTAGGRVDFDYYRIGQSGGSR
;
A
#
# COMPACT_ATOMS: atom_id res chain seq x y z
N MET A 1 31.71 -25.35 -56.21
CA MET A 1 32.35 -25.98 -55.03
C MET A 1 33.45 -25.08 -54.51
N LYS A 2 33.32 -24.66 -53.24
CA LYS A 2 34.31 -24.13 -52.28
C LYS A 2 35.41 -23.18 -52.77
N LYS A 3 35.33 -21.91 -52.38
CA LYS A 3 36.49 -21.10 -51.96
C LYS A 3 36.16 -20.23 -50.76
N THR A 4 37.05 -20.32 -49.78
CA THR A 4 37.17 -19.64 -48.49
C THR A 4 37.57 -18.17 -48.65
N SER A 5 37.10 -17.31 -47.75
CA SER A 5 37.58 -15.93 -47.58
C SER A 5 37.85 -15.65 -46.09
N CYS A 6 39.06 -15.18 -45.81
CA CYS A 6 39.53 -14.65 -44.53
C CYS A 6 38.75 -13.41 -44.10
N SER A 7 38.57 -13.24 -42.78
CA SER A 7 38.26 -11.94 -42.17
C SER A 7 39.25 -11.67 -41.04
N ALA A 8 39.89 -10.51 -41.10
CA ALA A 8 40.89 -10.02 -40.18
C ALA A 8 40.30 -9.64 -38.82
N VAL A 9 41.02 -9.98 -37.75
CA VAL A 9 40.72 -9.57 -36.37
C VAL A 9 41.43 -8.24 -36.11
N VAL A 10 40.64 -7.21 -35.79
CA VAL A 10 41.14 -5.90 -35.32
C VAL A 10 41.31 -5.98 -33.81
N LEU A 11 42.56 -5.81 -33.34
CA LEU A 11 42.89 -5.60 -31.94
C LEU A 11 42.51 -4.15 -31.55
N LEU A 12 41.57 -3.97 -30.61
CA LEU A 12 41.41 -2.71 -29.90
C LEU A 12 42.13 -2.81 -28.54
N SER A 13 43.11 -1.94 -28.36
CA SER A 13 43.84 -1.68 -27.13
C SER A 13 42.92 -1.12 -26.04
N VAL A 14 42.79 -1.85 -24.93
CA VAL A 14 42.13 -1.38 -23.70
C VAL A 14 43.07 -0.40 -23.00
N LEU A 15 42.71 0.89 -22.98
CA LEU A 15 43.30 1.86 -22.06
C LEU A 15 42.82 1.52 -20.64
N ALA A 16 43.76 1.22 -19.75
CA ALA A 16 43.51 1.13 -18.32
C ALA A 16 43.13 2.52 -17.78
N THR A 17 41.86 2.69 -17.42
CA THR A 17 41.38 3.82 -16.63
C THR A 17 41.90 3.69 -15.20
N LEU A 18 42.62 4.72 -14.72
CA LEU A 18 42.97 4.89 -13.31
C LEU A 18 41.71 4.79 -12.43
N PRO A 19 41.77 4.20 -11.22
CA PRO A 19 40.61 4.09 -10.35
C PRO A 19 40.17 5.50 -9.96
N ALA A 20 38.91 5.84 -10.24
CA ALA A 20 38.28 7.01 -9.66
C ALA A 20 38.40 6.88 -8.13
N ALA A 21 38.82 7.95 -7.46
CA ALA A 21 38.88 8.00 -6.00
C ALA A 21 37.54 7.51 -5.44
N SER A 22 37.56 6.39 -4.73
CA SER A 22 36.37 5.81 -4.15
C SER A 22 35.92 6.68 -3.00
N PHE A 23 34.64 7.08 -3.01
CA PHE A 23 34.05 7.86 -1.93
C PHE A 23 33.70 6.96 -0.74
N ALA A 24 33.73 7.54 0.46
CA ALA A 24 33.34 6.84 1.67
C ALA A 24 31.84 6.49 1.71
N VAL A 25 31.52 5.37 2.35
CA VAL A 25 30.17 4.91 2.78
C VAL A 25 30.19 4.45 4.24
N ASN A 26 31.37 4.27 4.84
CA ASN A 26 31.51 4.03 6.28
C ASN A 26 31.87 5.34 7.00
N PRO A 27 31.25 5.63 8.16
CA PRO A 27 30.15 4.87 8.79
C PRO A 27 28.87 4.91 7.94
N VAL A 28 27.87 4.06 8.19
CA VAL A 28 26.66 3.94 7.32
C VAL A 28 25.55 4.94 7.66
N ILE A 29 25.65 5.63 8.78
CA ILE A 29 24.71 6.67 9.25
C ILE A 29 25.56 7.90 9.65
N GLN A 30 25.29 9.08 9.06
CA GLN A 30 26.03 10.34 9.31
C GLN A 30 25.24 11.37 10.12
N THR A 31 23.94 11.20 10.17
CA THR A 31 22.96 12.15 10.73
C THR A 31 22.86 12.02 12.25
N MET A 32 23.40 10.97 12.84
CA MET A 32 23.44 10.73 14.29
C MET A 32 24.57 9.76 14.63
N TYR A 33 24.99 9.72 15.89
CA TYR A 33 25.93 8.72 16.37
C TYR A 33 25.19 7.42 16.68
N THR A 34 25.70 6.31 16.15
CA THR A 34 25.09 4.98 16.30
C THR A 34 26.13 3.99 16.78
N ALA A 35 25.68 3.07 17.64
CA ALA A 35 26.52 2.04 18.21
C ALA A 35 25.79 0.70 18.25
N ASP A 36 26.55 -0.33 18.57
CA ASP A 36 26.02 -1.63 18.95
C ASP A 36 25.10 -2.22 17.86
N PRO A 37 25.65 -2.50 16.66
CA PRO A 37 24.84 -2.85 15.50
C PRO A 37 24.20 -4.24 15.61
N ALA A 38 22.89 -4.27 15.41
CA ALA A 38 22.06 -5.47 15.41
C ALA A 38 21.40 -5.70 14.04
N PRO A 39 22.16 -6.19 13.04
CA PRO A 39 21.63 -6.44 11.71
C PRO A 39 20.76 -7.72 11.65
N MET A 40 19.64 -7.66 10.95
CA MET A 40 18.84 -8.84 10.61
C MET A 40 18.17 -8.70 9.24
N VAL A 41 17.95 -9.83 8.56
CA VAL A 41 17.31 -9.86 7.25
C VAL A 41 15.91 -10.45 7.37
N HIS A 42 14.93 -9.75 6.84
CA HIS A 42 13.56 -10.23 6.75
C HIS A 42 12.94 -9.82 5.40
N LYS A 43 12.35 -10.79 4.68
CA LYS A 43 11.64 -10.58 3.40
C LYS A 43 12.42 -9.76 2.35
N GLY A 44 13.74 -9.92 2.28
CA GLY A 44 14.59 -9.28 1.27
C GLY A 44 15.11 -7.89 1.64
N THR A 45 14.75 -7.37 2.82
CA THR A 45 15.28 -6.13 3.40
C THR A 45 16.25 -6.46 4.53
N LEU A 46 17.35 -5.73 4.61
CA LEU A 46 18.25 -5.76 5.76
C LEU A 46 17.88 -4.60 6.68
N TYR A 47 17.58 -4.93 7.94
CA TYR A 47 17.28 -4.03 9.03
C TYR A 47 18.51 -3.90 9.93
N LEU A 48 18.93 -2.67 10.21
CA LEU A 48 20.02 -2.36 11.12
C LEU A 48 19.43 -1.63 12.33
N PHE A 49 19.21 -2.38 13.39
CA PHE A 49 18.89 -1.82 14.70
C PHE A 49 20.20 -1.37 15.35
N SER A 50 20.17 -0.26 16.07
CA SER A 50 21.35 0.27 16.73
C SER A 50 20.95 1.06 17.97
N SER A 51 21.85 1.09 18.94
CA SER A 51 21.77 2.08 20.01
C SER A 51 22.17 3.47 19.49
N HIS A 52 21.65 4.51 20.13
CA HIS A 52 21.87 5.91 19.73
C HIS A 52 22.66 6.65 20.80
N ASP A 53 23.89 7.07 20.45
CA ASP A 53 24.70 7.99 21.26
C ASP A 53 24.24 9.43 20.97
N GLU A 54 23.85 10.18 22.00
CA GLU A 54 23.30 11.53 21.80
C GLU A 54 24.39 12.53 21.37
N ASP A 55 24.04 13.45 20.45
CA ASP A 55 24.95 14.50 19.96
C ASP A 55 25.53 15.36 21.09
N VAL A 56 24.72 15.60 22.12
CA VAL A 56 25.06 16.40 23.31
C VAL A 56 24.70 15.60 24.56
N GLY A 57 25.68 15.44 25.44
CA GLY A 57 25.54 14.67 26.67
C GLY A 57 26.67 14.94 27.66
N GLU A 58 26.64 14.23 28.78
CA GLU A 58 27.70 14.29 29.79
C GLU A 58 29.03 13.82 29.21
N LYS A 59 30.10 14.57 29.50
CA LYS A 59 31.44 14.28 29.01
C LYS A 59 31.96 12.97 29.60
N ASN A 60 32.58 12.14 28.77
CA ASN A 60 33.12 10.83 29.15
C ASN A 60 32.06 9.87 29.71
N ASN A 61 30.83 9.96 29.21
CA ASN A 61 29.72 9.10 29.59
C ASN A 61 28.98 8.64 28.34
N PHE A 62 28.43 7.41 28.37
CA PHE A 62 27.43 7.02 27.38
C PHE A 62 26.17 7.82 27.65
N ASN A 63 25.58 8.39 26.61
CA ASN A 63 24.33 9.14 26.70
C ASN A 63 23.37 8.52 25.70
N MET A 64 22.65 7.47 26.12
CA MET A 64 21.87 6.63 25.21
C MET A 64 20.46 6.42 25.76
N LYS A 65 19.47 7.04 25.11
CA LYS A 65 18.08 7.07 25.58
C LYS A 65 17.16 6.09 24.84
N ASN A 66 17.57 5.72 23.64
CA ASN A 66 16.71 5.05 22.67
C ASN A 66 17.49 4.18 21.68
N TRP A 67 16.74 3.35 20.97
CA TRP A 67 17.21 2.54 19.84
C TRP A 67 16.58 3.06 18.55
N VAL A 68 17.39 3.03 17.50
CA VAL A 68 17.06 3.54 16.17
C VAL A 68 17.11 2.42 15.13
N LEU A 69 16.47 2.64 14.00
CA LEU A 69 16.46 1.71 12.87
C LEU A 69 16.87 2.39 11.57
N ALA A 70 17.70 1.70 10.79
CA ALA A 70 17.91 1.97 9.37
C ALA A 70 17.66 0.69 8.54
N THR A 71 17.32 0.84 7.26
CA THR A 71 17.11 -0.29 6.34
C THR A 71 17.83 -0.09 5.04
N THR A 72 18.26 -1.18 4.40
CA THR A 72 18.79 -1.16 3.04
C THR A 72 18.28 -2.33 2.22
N THR A 73 18.22 -2.13 0.91
CA THR A 73 18.02 -3.21 -0.07
C THR A 73 19.22 -3.39 -1.02
N ASP A 74 20.24 -2.55 -0.94
CA ASP A 74 21.35 -2.53 -1.88
C ASP A 74 22.75 -2.46 -1.22
N MET A 75 22.79 -2.44 0.13
CA MET A 75 23.98 -2.34 0.99
C MET A 75 24.75 -1.02 0.95
N VAL A 76 24.33 -0.06 0.13
CA VAL A 76 25.06 1.21 -0.04
C VAL A 76 24.19 2.43 0.24
N ASN A 77 22.87 2.30 0.15
CA ASN A 77 21.91 3.33 0.51
C ASN A 77 21.09 2.86 1.71
N TRP A 78 21.12 3.62 2.79
CA TRP A 78 20.43 3.33 4.05
C TRP A 78 19.30 4.32 4.27
N THR A 79 18.06 3.84 4.29
CA THR A 79 16.87 4.60 4.66
C THR A 79 16.74 4.59 6.18
N GLN A 80 16.78 5.77 6.79
CA GLN A 80 16.72 5.91 8.24
C GLN A 80 15.27 6.07 8.72
N HIS A 81 14.86 5.33 9.75
CA HIS A 81 13.49 5.35 10.28
C HIS A 81 13.38 6.10 11.62
N GLY A 82 14.52 6.56 12.17
CA GLY A 82 14.57 7.26 13.45
C GLY A 82 14.40 6.31 14.64
N VAL A 83 13.88 6.86 15.74
CA VAL A 83 13.68 6.15 17.01
C VAL A 83 12.48 5.20 16.91
N ILE A 84 12.69 3.93 17.25
CA ILE A 84 11.65 2.89 17.24
C ILE A 84 11.22 2.41 18.64
N ALA A 85 12.11 2.57 19.63
CA ALA A 85 11.91 2.12 21.00
C ALA A 85 12.87 2.90 21.93
N SER A 86 12.52 2.97 23.20
CA SER A 86 13.27 3.70 24.22
C SER A 86 13.22 2.99 25.57
N LEU A 87 14.06 3.45 26.51
CA LEU A 87 13.99 2.95 27.90
C LEU A 87 12.61 3.21 28.53
N ARG A 88 11.88 4.23 28.07
CA ARG A 88 10.54 4.58 28.56
C ARG A 88 9.48 3.55 28.20
N ASP A 89 9.75 2.68 27.24
CA ASP A 89 8.86 1.59 26.85
C ASP A 89 8.93 0.40 27.82
N PHE A 90 9.80 0.47 28.84
CA PHE A 90 9.84 -0.43 29.99
C PHE A 90 9.33 0.29 31.25
N PRO A 91 8.01 0.25 31.55
CA PRO A 91 7.45 0.99 32.69
C PRO A 91 8.11 0.64 34.02
N TRP A 92 8.57 -0.60 34.19
CA TRP A 92 9.27 -1.07 35.40
C TRP A 92 10.67 -0.49 35.58
N ALA A 93 11.23 0.18 34.57
CA ALA A 93 12.49 0.92 34.69
C ALA A 93 12.31 2.29 35.37
N ALA A 94 11.06 2.73 35.59
CA ALA A 94 10.75 4.01 36.23
C ALA A 94 11.37 4.16 37.61
N LYS A 95 11.72 5.39 37.99
CA LYS A 95 12.37 5.71 39.27
C LYS A 95 11.50 5.32 40.46
N GLU A 96 10.18 5.47 40.35
CA GLU A 96 9.22 5.15 41.40
C GLU A 96 9.16 3.65 41.68
N ILE A 97 9.51 2.83 40.69
CA ILE A 97 9.50 1.37 40.76
C ILE A 97 10.89 0.83 41.07
N SER A 98 11.95 1.45 40.54
CA SER A 98 13.32 0.94 40.58
C SER A 98 14.30 1.72 41.46
N GLY A 99 13.93 2.90 41.96
CA GLY A 99 14.74 3.74 42.86
C GLY A 99 15.80 4.63 42.19
N TRP A 100 15.95 4.56 40.85
CA TRP A 100 16.93 5.34 40.08
C TRP A 100 16.30 5.91 38.80
N ASP A 101 16.69 7.10 38.37
CA ASP A 101 16.11 7.77 37.19
C ASP A 101 16.73 7.20 35.90
N GLY A 102 16.24 6.03 35.47
CA GLY A 102 16.87 5.20 34.44
C GLY A 102 16.33 5.35 33.03
N PHE A 103 15.58 6.42 32.74
CA PHE A 103 15.00 6.63 31.40
C PHE A 103 15.86 7.49 30.48
N ASP A 104 16.82 8.21 31.04
CA ASP A 104 17.59 9.20 30.30
C ASP A 104 19.03 8.73 29.98
N ASN A 105 19.38 7.48 30.34
CA ASN A 105 20.63 6.82 29.94
C ASN A 105 20.55 5.29 30.10
N GLY A 106 21.29 4.54 29.27
CA GLY A 106 21.47 3.09 29.40
C GLY A 106 20.81 2.22 28.33
N ALA A 107 20.40 2.79 27.18
CA ALA A 107 19.85 2.07 26.03
C ALA A 107 20.97 1.38 25.22
N TRP A 108 21.74 0.52 25.88
CA TRP A 108 22.87 -0.21 25.30
C TRP A 108 22.42 -1.37 24.41
N ALA A 109 23.38 -2.14 23.90
CA ALA A 109 23.24 -2.98 22.71
C ALA A 109 21.92 -3.76 22.67
N PRO A 110 21.03 -3.49 21.70
CA PRO A 110 19.83 -4.28 21.51
C PRO A 110 20.16 -5.52 20.66
N GLN A 111 19.23 -6.46 20.64
CA GLN A 111 19.09 -7.39 19.51
C GLN A 111 17.62 -7.56 19.18
N VAL A 112 17.31 -7.60 17.88
CA VAL A 112 15.94 -7.80 17.39
C VAL A 112 15.86 -9.08 16.57
N ILE A 113 14.75 -9.80 16.71
CA ILE A 113 14.42 -10.94 15.86
C ILE A 113 12.92 -11.00 15.57
N GLU A 114 12.57 -11.53 14.40
CA GLU A 114 11.18 -11.81 14.03
C GLU A 114 10.87 -13.29 14.26
N ARG A 115 9.70 -13.57 14.83
CA ARG A 115 9.14 -14.91 14.94
C ARG A 115 7.62 -14.87 14.88
N ASP A 116 7.05 -15.70 14.02
CA ASP A 116 5.59 -15.92 13.91
C ASP A 116 4.79 -14.61 13.70
N GLY A 117 5.34 -13.66 12.94
CA GLY A 117 4.71 -12.38 12.62
C GLY A 117 4.86 -11.30 13.68
N LYS A 118 5.64 -11.55 14.74
CA LYS A 118 5.96 -10.57 15.79
C LYS A 118 7.45 -10.27 15.83
N TRP A 119 7.79 -9.07 16.26
CA TRP A 119 9.16 -8.57 16.37
C TRP A 119 9.52 -8.39 17.83
N TYR A 120 10.62 -8.99 18.25
CA TYR A 120 11.07 -9.02 19.64
C TYR A 120 12.38 -8.25 19.76
N LEU A 121 12.35 -7.12 20.46
CA LEU A 121 13.53 -6.34 20.79
C LEU A 121 13.97 -6.68 22.22
N TYR A 122 15.12 -7.32 22.34
CA TYR A 122 15.77 -7.56 23.61
C TYR A 122 16.75 -6.43 23.87
N GLY A 123 16.56 -5.71 24.97
CA GLY A 123 17.35 -4.53 25.31
C GLY A 123 17.80 -4.58 26.76
N PRO A 124 19.08 -4.27 27.05
CA PRO A 124 19.52 -4.08 28.41
C PRO A 124 18.88 -2.83 28.99
N VAL A 125 18.43 -2.95 30.23
CA VAL A 125 18.02 -1.81 31.05
C VAL A 125 19.06 -1.70 32.16
N GLN A 126 19.91 -0.67 32.05
CA GLN A 126 21.09 -0.48 32.90
C GLN A 126 20.80 -0.77 34.38
N GLY A 127 21.57 -1.70 34.96
CA GLY A 127 21.50 -2.11 36.36
C GLY A 127 20.26 -2.91 36.77
N ARG A 128 19.36 -3.28 35.85
CA ARG A 128 18.07 -3.91 36.17
C ARG A 128 17.84 -5.25 35.47
N GLY A 129 18.48 -5.47 34.32
CA GLY A 129 18.41 -6.72 33.58
C GLY A 129 18.12 -6.52 32.10
N ILE A 130 17.72 -7.58 31.40
CA ILE A 130 17.34 -7.54 29.99
C ILE A 130 15.82 -7.56 29.90
N GLY A 131 15.24 -6.56 29.25
CA GLY A 131 13.83 -6.51 28.90
C GLY A 131 13.57 -7.09 27.51
N VAL A 132 12.30 -7.40 27.23
CA VAL A 132 11.82 -7.70 25.88
C VAL A 132 10.66 -6.77 25.55
N LEU A 133 10.71 -6.11 24.40
CA LEU A 133 9.58 -5.41 23.80
C LEU A 133 9.08 -6.18 22.60
N VAL A 134 7.78 -6.09 22.33
CA VAL A 134 7.11 -6.76 21.22
C VAL A 134 6.40 -5.74 20.35
N ALA A 135 6.54 -5.91 19.04
CA ALA A 135 5.83 -5.16 18.01
C ALA A 135 5.26 -6.08 16.94
N ASP A 136 4.26 -5.60 16.21
CA ASP A 136 3.64 -6.31 15.07
C ASP A 136 4.43 -6.15 13.78
N ASN A 137 5.38 -5.21 13.75
CA ASN A 137 6.21 -4.89 12.61
C ASN A 137 7.54 -4.25 13.12
N PRO A 138 8.59 -4.17 12.28
CA PRO A 138 9.92 -3.72 12.71
C PRO A 138 10.01 -2.23 13.08
N LEU A 139 9.03 -1.42 12.68
CA LEU A 139 8.99 0.02 12.97
C LEU A 139 8.28 0.33 14.30
N GLY A 140 7.72 -0.70 14.97
CA GLY A 140 6.95 -0.51 16.18
C GLY A 140 5.48 -0.14 15.92
N PRO A 141 4.77 0.40 16.93
CA PRO A 141 5.28 0.67 18.27
C PRO A 141 5.68 -0.61 19.01
N TYR A 142 6.77 -0.54 19.74
CA TYR A 142 7.25 -1.61 20.62
C TYR A 142 6.62 -1.45 22.01
N THR A 143 6.13 -2.56 22.58
CA THR A 143 5.46 -2.55 23.89
C THR A 143 6.01 -3.65 24.79
N ASP A 144 6.15 -3.39 26.08
CA ASP A 144 6.58 -4.39 27.05
C ASP A 144 5.41 -5.33 27.43
N PRO A 145 5.45 -6.61 27.01
CA PRO A 145 4.37 -7.55 27.26
C PRO A 145 4.39 -8.12 28.70
N ILE A 146 5.55 -8.12 29.37
CA ILE A 146 5.75 -8.84 30.64
C ILE A 146 5.87 -7.92 31.84
N LYS A 147 6.11 -6.62 31.62
CA LYS A 147 6.13 -5.56 32.65
C LYS A 147 7.16 -5.81 33.77
N LYS A 148 8.21 -6.55 33.46
CA LYS A 148 9.36 -6.85 34.33
C LYS A 148 10.56 -7.26 33.47
N PRO A 149 11.79 -7.31 34.01
CA PRO A 149 12.92 -7.90 33.30
C PRO A 149 12.61 -9.34 32.86
N LEU A 150 12.94 -9.68 31.62
CA LEU A 150 12.96 -11.08 31.16
C LEU A 150 14.10 -11.83 31.87
N ILE A 151 15.30 -11.24 31.85
CA ILE A 151 16.45 -11.70 32.63
C ILE A 151 16.67 -10.71 33.76
N ALA A 152 16.50 -11.16 35.01
CA ALA A 152 16.82 -10.35 36.17
C ALA A 152 18.34 -10.20 36.33
N GLY A 153 18.81 -9.06 36.85
CA GLY A 153 20.21 -8.88 37.23
C GLY A 153 20.66 -9.94 38.25
N HIS A 154 21.74 -10.66 37.97
CA HIS A 154 22.28 -11.69 38.85
C HIS A 154 23.26 -11.08 39.86
N ALA A 155 23.08 -11.42 41.14
CA ALA A 155 24.08 -11.35 42.22
C ALA A 155 25.01 -10.11 42.31
N GLY A 156 24.48 -8.90 42.12
CA GLY A 156 25.10 -7.67 42.64
C GLY A 156 26.09 -6.91 41.73
N GLY A 157 26.27 -7.31 40.46
CA GLY A 157 27.02 -6.55 39.47
C GLY A 157 26.14 -5.64 38.60
N LEU A 158 26.54 -4.38 38.39
CA LEU A 158 25.81 -3.40 37.55
C LEU A 158 25.79 -3.78 36.04
N TYR A 159 26.66 -4.70 35.61
CA TYR A 159 26.97 -4.95 34.19
C TYR A 159 26.75 -6.42 33.74
N ASP A 160 26.27 -7.29 34.61
CA ASP A 160 26.28 -8.74 34.36
C ASP A 160 25.18 -9.21 33.38
N SER A 161 24.17 -8.36 33.13
CA SER A 161 23.01 -8.64 32.27
C SER A 161 22.88 -7.59 31.16
N ILE A 162 23.91 -7.49 30.30
CA ILE A 162 23.95 -6.58 29.15
C ILE A 162 24.27 -7.31 27.84
N ASP A 163 24.04 -6.62 26.73
CA ASP A 163 24.35 -7.03 25.37
C ASP A 163 23.75 -8.39 24.95
N PRO A 164 22.41 -8.50 24.94
CA PRO A 164 21.75 -9.71 24.46
C PRO A 164 22.04 -9.98 22.98
N THR A 165 22.17 -11.25 22.64
CA THR A 165 21.98 -11.77 21.28
C THR A 165 20.94 -12.87 21.31
N VAL A 166 20.06 -12.85 20.31
CA VAL A 166 19.01 -13.84 20.10
C VAL A 166 19.23 -14.53 18.76
N TYR A 167 19.09 -15.85 18.77
CA TYR A 167 19.30 -16.70 17.61
C TYR A 167 18.27 -17.84 17.60
N ILE A 168 17.70 -18.13 16.43
CA ILE A 168 16.81 -19.28 16.23
C ILE A 168 17.55 -20.29 15.37
N ASP A 169 17.73 -21.50 15.90
CA ASP A 169 18.42 -22.57 15.19
C ASP A 169 17.53 -23.24 14.12
N ASP A 170 18.13 -24.08 13.27
CA ASP A 170 17.41 -24.81 12.21
C ASP A 170 16.31 -25.73 12.74
N LYS A 171 16.28 -26.05 14.04
CA LYS A 171 15.25 -26.86 14.68
C LYS A 171 14.12 -25.99 15.28
N GLY A 172 14.23 -24.67 15.16
CA GLY A 172 13.28 -23.70 15.69
C GLY A 172 13.47 -23.40 17.18
N GLN A 173 14.54 -23.87 17.82
CA GLN A 173 14.87 -23.51 19.19
C GLN A 173 15.48 -22.10 19.20
N ALA A 174 14.90 -21.22 20.02
CA ALA A 174 15.43 -19.88 20.24
C ALA A 174 16.36 -19.86 21.44
N TYR A 175 17.46 -19.12 21.31
CA TYR A 175 18.46 -18.90 22.34
C TYR A 175 18.60 -17.42 22.58
N LEU A 176 18.75 -17.02 23.84
CA LEU A 176 19.18 -15.67 24.22
C LEU A 176 20.48 -15.81 24.99
N ALA A 177 21.57 -15.21 24.52
CA ALA A 177 22.88 -15.19 25.18
C ALA A 177 23.30 -13.75 25.50
N TRP A 178 24.07 -13.54 26.56
CA TRP A 178 24.44 -12.19 27.04
C TRP A 178 25.64 -12.23 28.00
N GLY A 179 26.15 -11.05 28.38
CA GLY A 179 26.88 -10.84 29.64
C GLY A 179 28.27 -10.23 29.53
N ASN A 180 28.66 -9.56 30.63
CA ASN A 180 29.98 -9.00 30.94
C ASN A 180 30.28 -9.26 32.43
N PRO A 181 31.43 -9.82 32.85
CA PRO A 181 32.49 -10.41 32.02
C PRO A 181 32.22 -11.88 31.66
N ASN A 182 31.14 -12.49 32.17
CA ASN A 182 30.82 -13.90 31.95
C ASN A 182 29.80 -14.06 30.82
N LEU A 183 29.88 -15.17 30.09
CA LEU A 183 28.93 -15.52 29.04
C LEU A 183 27.82 -16.43 29.60
N TRP A 184 26.57 -16.00 29.43
CA TRP A 184 25.37 -16.70 29.87
C TRP A 184 24.43 -16.95 28.69
N SER A 185 23.52 -17.93 28.83
CA SER A 185 22.41 -18.09 27.90
C SER A 185 21.19 -18.76 28.52
N VAL A 186 20.03 -18.59 27.89
CA VAL A 186 18.79 -19.34 28.15
C VAL A 186 18.24 -19.93 26.86
N LYS A 187 17.42 -20.97 27.00
CA LYS A 187 16.54 -21.47 25.94
C LYS A 187 15.22 -20.73 26.02
N LEU A 188 14.95 -19.84 25.06
CA LEU A 188 13.67 -19.14 25.00
C LEU A 188 12.55 -20.13 24.67
N ASN A 189 11.39 -19.91 25.29
CA ASN A 189 10.16 -20.59 24.89
C ASN A 189 9.67 -20.03 23.56
N LYS A 190 8.72 -20.73 22.92
CA LYS A 190 8.16 -20.31 21.62
C LYS A 190 7.49 -18.94 21.65
N ASP A 191 7.04 -18.48 22.82
CA ASP A 191 6.44 -17.16 23.01
C ASP A 191 7.46 -16.01 22.94
N MET A 192 8.77 -16.33 22.97
CA MET A 192 9.91 -15.41 22.95
C MET A 192 9.94 -14.40 24.12
N ILE A 193 9.02 -14.52 25.08
CA ILE A 193 8.89 -13.63 26.26
C ILE A 193 9.04 -14.40 27.58
N SER A 194 9.35 -15.68 27.50
CA SER A 194 9.75 -16.52 28.62
C SER A 194 10.84 -17.51 28.20
N TYR A 195 11.48 -18.18 29.16
CA TYR A 195 12.51 -19.20 28.89
C TYR A 195 12.28 -20.45 29.74
N ASP A 196 12.88 -21.56 29.29
CA ASP A 196 12.84 -22.85 29.97
C ASP A 196 13.66 -22.79 31.27
N THR A 197 12.98 -22.93 32.40
CA THR A 197 13.60 -22.91 33.74
C THR A 197 14.11 -24.27 34.21
N SER A 198 13.95 -25.33 33.40
CA SER A 198 14.33 -26.71 33.75
C SER A 198 15.78 -27.07 33.43
N VAL A 199 16.49 -26.23 32.65
CA VAL A 199 17.88 -26.46 32.21
C VAL A 199 18.79 -25.39 32.78
N GLY A 200 19.94 -25.77 33.33
CA GLY A 200 20.85 -24.82 34.00
C GLY A 200 20.40 -24.47 35.42
N GLU A 201 20.95 -23.39 35.99
CA GLU A 201 20.56 -22.90 37.31
C GLU A 201 19.34 -21.99 37.16
N ASN A 202 18.16 -22.50 37.48
CA ASN A 202 16.86 -21.83 37.26
C ASN A 202 16.62 -21.37 35.81
N GLY A 203 17.09 -22.13 34.82
CA GLY A 203 16.97 -21.80 33.39
C GLY A 203 18.21 -21.17 32.77
N ILE A 204 19.17 -20.74 33.58
CA ILE A 204 20.34 -19.98 33.11
C ILE A 204 21.55 -20.90 33.00
N ILE A 205 22.15 -20.88 31.83
CA ILE A 205 23.28 -21.72 31.44
C ILE A 205 24.54 -20.85 31.44
N GLY A 206 25.48 -21.17 32.32
CA GLY A 206 26.81 -20.55 32.33
C GLY A 206 27.77 -21.24 31.37
N HIS A 207 28.45 -20.46 30.54
CA HIS A 207 29.44 -20.97 29.59
C HIS A 207 30.85 -21.01 30.20
N PRO A 208 31.66 -22.04 29.92
CA PRO A 208 33.02 -22.11 30.45
C PRO A 208 33.93 -20.97 29.98
N MET A 209 34.33 -20.10 30.92
CA MET A 209 35.28 -19.01 30.70
C MET A 209 36.73 -19.52 30.70
N THR A 210 37.13 -20.22 29.62
CA THR A 210 38.47 -20.82 29.48
C THR A 210 39.24 -20.23 28.30
N VAL A 211 40.57 -20.20 28.38
CA VAL A 211 41.46 -19.77 27.28
C VAL A 211 41.21 -20.57 26.01
N LYS A 212 40.91 -21.87 26.12
CA LYS A 212 40.56 -22.72 24.96
C LYS A 212 39.29 -22.24 24.26
N ALA A 213 38.30 -21.79 25.03
CA ALA A 213 37.01 -21.37 24.51
C ALA A 213 37.02 -19.93 23.97
N LEU A 214 37.73 -19.02 24.64
CA LEU A 214 37.57 -17.57 24.46
C LEU A 214 38.91 -16.82 24.30
N GLY A 215 40.02 -17.52 24.11
CA GLY A 215 41.32 -16.92 23.88
C GLY A 215 42.00 -16.38 25.13
N GLU A 216 43.32 -16.20 25.05
CA GLU A 216 44.13 -15.64 26.13
C GLU A 216 43.99 -14.12 26.16
N ARG A 217 43.89 -13.54 27.36
CA ARG A 217 43.92 -12.10 27.55
C ARG A 217 45.37 -11.60 27.54
N ASN A 218 45.73 -10.78 26.56
CA ASN A 218 47.09 -10.28 26.41
C ASN A 218 47.16 -8.80 26.02
N PRO A 219 47.79 -7.92 26.82
CA PRO A 219 48.35 -8.18 28.15
C PRO A 219 47.28 -8.59 29.17
N PRO A 220 47.64 -9.35 30.23
CA PRO A 220 46.74 -9.64 31.33
C PRO A 220 46.35 -8.35 32.08
N ASP A 221 45.16 -8.35 32.70
CA ASP A 221 44.72 -7.22 33.53
C ASP A 221 45.72 -6.94 34.66
N LYS A 222 45.96 -5.65 34.92
CA LYS A 222 46.75 -5.23 36.08
C LYS A 222 45.81 -4.99 37.26
N GLU A 223 46.24 -5.45 38.44
CA GLU A 223 45.51 -5.25 39.68
C GLU A 223 45.33 -3.73 39.94
N GLY A 224 44.08 -3.28 40.05
CA GLY A 224 43.76 -1.87 40.33
C GLY A 224 43.63 -0.91 39.14
N THR A 225 43.72 -1.37 37.88
CA THR A 225 43.62 -0.48 36.69
C THR A 225 42.26 -0.48 35.98
N THR A 226 41.28 -1.27 36.41
CA THR A 226 39.95 -1.35 35.79
C THR A 226 38.86 -0.90 36.77
N LEU A 227 38.31 0.29 36.56
CA LEU A 227 37.13 0.75 37.29
C LEU A 227 35.85 0.59 36.44
N PRO A 228 34.73 0.14 37.05
CA PRO A 228 34.58 -0.25 38.46
C PRO A 228 34.47 -1.77 38.60
N LYS A 229 35.61 -2.46 38.70
CA LYS A 229 35.82 -3.81 39.29
C LYS A 229 34.89 -4.97 38.86
N PRO A 230 35.31 -5.77 37.88
CA PRO A 230 35.23 -7.24 37.97
C PRO A 230 36.59 -7.82 38.37
N ALA A 231 36.60 -9.06 38.85
CA ALA A 231 37.80 -9.84 39.10
C ALA A 231 38.73 -9.88 37.85
N LEU A 232 40.04 -10.11 38.05
CA LEU A 232 41.01 -10.31 36.97
C LEU A 232 40.42 -11.22 35.87
N ARG A 233 40.27 -10.73 34.64
CA ARG A 233 39.70 -11.52 33.54
C ARG A 233 40.73 -12.54 33.06
N GLY A 234 40.36 -13.82 33.09
CA GLY A 234 41.23 -14.93 32.69
C GLY A 234 41.24 -15.23 31.18
N THR A 235 40.37 -14.58 30.39
CA THR A 235 40.18 -14.82 28.96
C THR A 235 40.02 -13.51 28.18
N SER A 236 40.11 -13.56 26.85
CA SER A 236 39.94 -12.35 26.03
C SER A 236 38.51 -11.81 25.96
N TYR A 237 37.47 -12.61 26.25
CA TYR A 237 36.06 -12.16 26.22
C TYR A 237 35.80 -10.96 27.14
N GLU A 238 35.19 -9.91 26.59
CA GLU A 238 34.72 -8.72 27.31
C GLU A 238 33.20 -8.73 27.43
N GLU A 239 32.49 -8.72 26.29
CA GLU A 239 31.02 -8.60 26.20
C GLU A 239 30.51 -8.82 24.76
N GLY A 240 29.25 -8.47 24.51
CA GLY A 240 28.68 -8.43 23.15
C GLY A 240 28.70 -9.75 22.39
N PRO A 241 28.21 -10.87 22.96
CA PRO A 241 28.15 -12.12 22.22
C PRO A 241 27.25 -11.97 21.00
N TRP A 242 27.63 -12.59 19.89
CA TRP A 242 26.82 -12.66 18.67
C TRP A 242 26.82 -14.08 18.12
N LEU A 243 25.66 -14.72 18.16
CA LEU A 243 25.47 -16.08 17.66
C LEU A 243 25.18 -16.05 16.16
N TYR A 244 25.94 -16.83 15.40
CA TYR A 244 25.78 -16.96 13.96
C TYR A 244 26.02 -18.41 13.55
N LYS A 245 25.31 -18.90 12.53
CA LYS A 245 25.51 -20.25 12.02
C LYS A 245 25.82 -20.22 10.54
N ARG A 246 26.81 -21.01 10.14
CA ARG A 246 27.15 -21.25 8.73
C ARG A 246 27.54 -22.70 8.54
N ASN A 247 26.87 -23.36 7.60
CA ASN A 247 27.03 -24.80 7.35
C ASN A 247 26.85 -25.59 8.66
N ASN A 248 27.81 -26.44 9.01
CA ASN A 248 27.77 -27.29 10.19
C ASN A 248 28.45 -26.67 11.42
N LEU A 249 28.86 -25.39 11.37
CA LEU A 249 29.53 -24.70 12.46
C LEU A 249 28.65 -23.57 13.01
N ASN A 250 28.61 -23.48 14.34
CA ASN A 250 28.09 -22.32 15.05
C ASN A 250 29.27 -21.44 15.42
N TYR A 251 29.07 -20.14 15.32
CA TYR A 251 30.03 -19.10 15.59
C TYR A 251 29.51 -18.26 16.75
N LEU A 252 30.41 -17.94 17.67
CA LEU A 252 30.22 -16.93 18.69
C LEU A 252 31.23 -15.83 18.36
N PHE A 253 30.76 -14.72 17.80
CA PHE A 253 31.56 -13.49 17.71
C PHE A 253 31.39 -12.70 19.00
N PHE A 254 32.41 -11.95 19.43
CA PHE A 254 32.33 -11.18 20.67
C PHE A 254 33.33 -10.02 20.69
N ALA A 255 33.05 -9.02 21.54
CA ALA A 255 34.00 -8.00 21.92
C ALA A 255 35.07 -8.62 22.81
N ALA A 256 36.34 -8.43 22.45
CA ALA A 256 37.49 -9.03 23.10
C ALA A 256 38.49 -7.96 23.54
N GLY A 257 39.08 -8.17 24.72
CA GLY A 257 40.00 -7.25 25.35
C GLY A 257 41.44 -7.75 25.39
N PRO A 258 42.36 -6.96 25.98
CA PRO A 258 42.07 -5.78 26.80
C PRO A 258 41.61 -4.56 26.00
N ILE A 259 41.01 -3.58 26.69
CA ILE A 259 40.58 -2.29 26.12
C ILE A 259 41.82 -1.53 25.57
N PRO A 260 41.78 -0.94 24.36
CA PRO A 260 40.62 -0.85 23.46
C PRO A 260 40.24 -2.19 22.82
N GLU A 261 38.94 -2.46 22.76
CA GLU A 261 38.39 -3.74 22.33
C GLU A 261 38.68 -4.04 20.86
N HIS A 262 38.91 -5.31 20.57
CA HIS A 262 38.97 -5.91 19.24
C HIS A 262 37.80 -6.89 19.09
N LEU A 263 37.49 -7.33 17.87
CA LEU A 263 36.48 -8.39 17.67
C LEU A 263 37.16 -9.74 17.51
N ALA A 264 36.66 -10.76 18.19
CA ALA A 264 37.12 -12.12 18.09
C ALA A 264 35.97 -13.08 17.79
N TYR A 265 36.31 -14.32 17.48
CA TYR A 265 35.31 -15.38 17.30
C TYR A 265 35.76 -16.71 17.89
N SER A 266 34.77 -17.53 18.22
CA SER A 266 34.90 -18.93 18.57
C SER A 266 33.94 -19.77 17.75
N THR A 267 34.25 -21.07 17.57
CA THR A 267 33.38 -22.01 16.86
C THR A 267 32.96 -23.16 17.77
N GLY A 268 31.78 -23.73 17.50
CA GLY A 268 31.22 -24.83 18.27
C GLY A 268 30.26 -25.69 17.43
N PRO A 269 29.98 -26.92 17.89
CA PRO A 269 29.06 -27.83 17.21
C PRO A 269 27.58 -27.43 17.41
N THR A 270 27.27 -26.62 18.43
CA THR A 270 25.89 -26.15 18.73
C THR A 270 25.90 -24.67 19.12
N ALA A 271 24.72 -24.05 19.17
CA ALA A 271 24.54 -22.68 19.68
C ALA A 271 24.88 -22.54 21.19
N GLU A 272 25.06 -23.66 21.91
CA GLU A 272 25.49 -23.71 23.31
C GLU A 272 27.00 -24.06 23.44
N GLY A 273 27.72 -24.21 22.32
CA GLY A 273 29.10 -24.70 22.33
C GLY A 273 29.20 -26.24 22.37
N PRO A 274 30.25 -26.81 22.99
CA PRO A 274 31.39 -26.13 23.61
C PRO A 274 32.17 -25.30 22.58
N TRP A 275 32.63 -24.12 23.00
CA TRP A 275 33.32 -23.17 22.13
C TRP A 275 34.82 -23.48 22.04
N THR A 276 35.40 -23.22 20.88
CA THR A 276 36.85 -23.26 20.59
C THR A 276 37.26 -21.94 19.95
N TYR A 277 38.23 -21.25 20.55
CA TYR A 277 38.70 -19.95 20.09
C TYR A 277 39.28 -20.01 18.67
N GLY A 278 38.79 -19.13 17.80
CA GLY A 278 39.15 -19.08 16.39
C GLY A 278 40.12 -17.95 16.02
N GLY A 279 40.24 -16.92 16.85
CA GLY A 279 41.17 -15.81 16.65
C GLY A 279 40.52 -14.43 16.50
N VAL A 280 41.31 -13.45 16.10
CA VAL A 280 40.92 -12.04 15.92
C VAL A 280 40.27 -11.83 14.56
N VAL A 281 39.04 -11.33 14.57
CA VAL A 281 38.25 -10.97 13.38
C VAL A 281 38.49 -9.52 12.98
N MET A 282 38.69 -8.61 13.92
CA MET A 282 38.95 -7.20 13.64
C MET A 282 39.82 -6.60 14.72
N THR A 283 40.84 -5.83 14.36
CA THR A 283 41.69 -5.09 15.31
C THR A 283 40.94 -3.94 15.98
N PRO A 284 41.44 -3.36 17.09
CA PRO A 284 40.79 -2.22 17.72
C PRO A 284 40.54 -1.05 16.77
N GLN A 285 39.41 -0.37 16.97
CA GLN A 285 38.98 0.78 16.17
C GLN A 285 39.21 2.09 16.95
N SER A 286 38.77 3.22 16.39
CA SER A 286 38.94 4.53 17.02
C SER A 286 38.07 4.76 18.27
N ALA A 287 37.02 3.95 18.47
CA ALA A 287 36.30 3.84 19.73
C ALA A 287 36.97 2.78 20.62
N PHE A 288 36.97 2.98 21.95
CA PHE A 288 37.59 2.00 22.85
C PHE A 288 36.74 0.75 23.09
N THR A 289 35.45 0.78 22.73
CA THR A 289 34.55 -0.39 22.67
C THR A 289 34.24 -0.81 21.23
N ASN A 290 33.80 -2.05 21.02
CA ASN A 290 33.35 -2.56 19.72
C ASN A 290 32.39 -3.75 19.85
N HIS A 291 31.31 -3.78 19.05
CA HIS A 291 30.34 -4.89 19.06
C HIS A 291 30.17 -5.53 17.68
N PRO A 292 30.17 -6.87 17.56
CA PRO A 292 29.98 -7.54 16.28
C PRO A 292 28.50 -7.72 15.93
N GLY A 293 28.16 -7.44 14.66
CA GLY A 293 26.90 -7.85 14.04
C GLY A 293 27.16 -8.60 12.74
N VAL A 294 26.89 -9.92 12.68
CA VAL A 294 27.17 -10.74 11.48
C VAL A 294 25.87 -11.22 10.84
N VAL A 295 25.70 -10.92 9.54
CA VAL A 295 24.48 -11.25 8.79
C VAL A 295 24.78 -11.70 7.35
N ASP A 296 24.00 -12.66 6.86
CA ASP A 296 23.99 -13.04 5.45
C ASP A 296 22.95 -12.22 4.69
N TYR A 297 23.36 -11.57 3.60
CA TYR A 297 22.45 -10.82 2.75
C TYR A 297 22.86 -10.89 1.28
N LYS A 298 21.89 -11.25 0.43
CA LYS A 298 22.03 -11.35 -1.05
C LYS A 298 23.29 -12.12 -1.50
N GLY A 299 23.54 -13.27 -0.86
CA GLY A 299 24.62 -14.20 -1.23
C GLY A 299 26.01 -13.83 -0.69
N LYS A 300 26.11 -12.79 0.15
CA LYS A 300 27.33 -12.38 0.85
C LYS A 300 27.10 -12.34 2.35
N THR A 301 28.20 -12.30 3.11
CA THR A 301 28.16 -12.13 4.57
C THR A 301 28.82 -10.81 4.93
N TYR A 302 28.27 -10.11 5.92
CA TYR A 302 28.74 -8.81 6.33
C TYR A 302 29.02 -8.79 7.83
N LEU A 303 30.07 -8.07 8.22
CA LEU A 303 30.41 -7.74 9.59
C LEU A 303 30.11 -6.26 9.82
N PHE A 304 29.14 -5.99 10.68
CA PHE A 304 28.87 -4.70 11.26
C PHE A 304 29.67 -4.55 12.56
N TYR A 305 30.15 -3.33 12.78
CA TYR A 305 30.97 -2.93 13.92
C TYR A 305 30.82 -1.42 14.12
N HIS A 306 31.46 -0.84 15.14
CA HIS A 306 31.47 0.62 15.30
C HIS A 306 32.87 1.19 15.51
N ASN A 307 32.99 2.48 15.20
CA ASN A 307 34.19 3.29 15.41
C ASN A 307 33.77 4.71 15.85
N ALA A 308 34.68 5.67 15.84
CA ALA A 308 34.43 7.08 16.17
C ALA A 308 34.72 8.00 14.96
N ALA A 309 34.33 7.59 13.74
CA ALA A 309 34.75 8.28 12.51
C ALA A 309 33.96 9.55 12.18
N LEU A 310 32.77 9.77 12.75
CA LEU A 310 32.00 10.98 12.51
C LEU A 310 32.62 12.23 13.16
N PRO A 311 32.39 13.44 12.61
CA PRO A 311 32.92 14.68 13.18
C PRO A 311 32.44 14.92 14.62
N GLY A 312 33.36 14.95 15.58
CA GLY A 312 33.05 15.06 17.01
C GLY A 312 32.89 13.71 17.72
N GLY A 313 33.09 12.60 17.00
CA GLY A 313 33.10 11.25 17.55
C GLY A 313 34.28 11.00 18.50
N ASP A 314 34.00 10.19 19.51
CA ASP A 314 34.98 9.69 20.48
C ASP A 314 34.53 8.30 20.99
N GLY A 315 35.10 7.81 22.09
CA GLY A 315 34.73 6.52 22.67
C GLY A 315 33.27 6.39 23.14
N PHE A 316 32.55 7.50 23.29
CA PHE A 316 31.16 7.59 23.75
C PHE A 316 30.22 8.20 22.69
N LYS A 317 30.75 8.52 21.50
CA LYS A 317 30.00 9.01 20.34
C LYS A 317 30.42 8.21 19.12
N ARG A 318 29.80 7.05 18.97
CA ARG A 318 30.24 6.00 18.05
C ARG A 318 29.49 6.04 16.73
N SER A 319 29.97 5.28 15.75
CA SER A 319 29.43 5.28 14.40
C SER A 319 29.51 3.88 13.80
N VAL A 320 28.35 3.30 13.50
CA VAL A 320 28.27 1.96 12.88
C VAL A 320 28.87 1.97 11.48
N SER A 321 29.68 0.97 11.20
CA SER A 321 30.32 0.70 9.91
C SER A 321 30.09 -0.76 9.51
N VAL A 322 30.28 -1.08 8.23
CA VAL A 322 30.09 -2.43 7.69
C VAL A 322 31.13 -2.78 6.64
N ASP A 323 31.61 -4.02 6.68
CA ASP A 323 32.50 -4.60 5.67
C ASP A 323 32.11 -6.05 5.34
N GLU A 324 32.51 -6.53 4.16
CA GLU A 324 32.25 -7.91 3.74
C GLU A 324 33.09 -8.89 4.58
N LEU A 325 32.44 -9.84 5.24
CA LEU A 325 33.06 -10.92 5.98
C LEU A 325 33.23 -12.14 5.08
N LYS A 326 34.46 -12.65 4.99
CA LYS A 326 34.77 -13.87 4.24
C LYS A 326 35.08 -15.01 5.19
N PHE A 327 34.87 -16.24 4.73
CA PHE A 327 35.23 -17.45 5.46
C PHE A 327 36.19 -18.25 4.59
N ASN A 328 37.22 -18.81 5.21
CA ASN A 328 38.06 -19.81 4.57
C ASN A 328 37.26 -21.12 4.39
N PRO A 329 37.69 -22.02 3.49
CA PRO A 329 36.98 -23.28 3.24
C PRO A 329 36.81 -24.18 4.48
N ASP A 330 37.70 -24.07 5.47
CA ASP A 330 37.64 -24.81 6.73
C ASP A 330 36.72 -24.18 7.79
N GLY A 331 36.10 -23.04 7.48
CA GLY A 331 35.28 -22.26 8.41
C GLY A 331 36.05 -21.25 9.26
N SER A 332 37.38 -21.15 9.12
CA SER A 332 38.13 -20.09 9.80
C SER A 332 37.81 -18.71 9.21
N VAL A 333 37.86 -17.68 10.06
CA VAL A 333 37.55 -16.30 9.70
C VAL A 333 38.85 -15.50 9.64
N PRO A 334 39.27 -14.99 8.47
CA PRO A 334 40.40 -14.08 8.38
C PRO A 334 40.07 -12.72 9.02
N THR A 335 41.10 -12.01 9.48
CA THR A 335 40.93 -10.65 10.00
C THR A 335 40.42 -9.71 8.91
N VAL A 336 39.29 -9.06 9.16
CA VAL A 336 38.67 -8.03 8.34
C VAL A 336 39.44 -6.72 8.50
N GLN A 337 39.70 -6.05 7.37
CA GLN A 337 40.29 -4.72 7.34
C GLN A 337 39.16 -3.70 7.13
N PRO A 338 38.90 -2.82 8.11
CA PRO A 338 37.94 -1.72 7.98
C PRO A 338 38.18 -0.89 6.73
N THR A 339 37.14 -0.66 5.92
CA THR A 339 37.23 0.22 4.75
C THR A 339 36.50 1.53 4.98
N LYS A 340 36.90 2.59 4.25
CA LYS A 340 36.11 3.82 4.20
C LYS A 340 34.95 3.67 3.22
N GLU A 341 35.15 2.88 2.18
CA GLU A 341 34.28 2.71 1.03
C GLU A 341 33.06 1.82 1.31
N GLY A 342 33.13 0.98 2.35
CA GLY A 342 32.12 -0.01 2.67
C GLY A 342 32.01 -1.11 1.60
N PRO A 343 30.96 -1.95 1.68
CA PRO A 343 30.73 -3.01 0.71
C PRO A 343 30.34 -2.47 -0.67
N ALA A 344 30.58 -3.29 -1.70
CA ALA A 344 30.08 -3.02 -3.04
C ALA A 344 28.54 -3.11 -3.08
N PRO A 345 27.85 -2.32 -3.92
CA PRO A 345 26.40 -2.41 -4.08
C PRO A 345 25.98 -3.80 -4.57
N VAL A 346 24.86 -4.29 -4.03
CA VAL A 346 24.26 -5.59 -4.42
C VAL A 346 22.95 -5.45 -5.20
N ALA A 347 22.50 -4.22 -5.44
CA ALA A 347 21.40 -3.88 -6.33
C ALA A 347 21.53 -2.42 -6.80
N THR A 348 20.83 -2.06 -7.87
CA THR A 348 20.66 -0.66 -8.30
C THR A 348 19.42 -0.04 -7.65
N LEU A 349 19.47 1.28 -7.46
CA LEU A 349 18.33 2.07 -7.00
C LEU A 349 17.57 2.63 -8.21
N ASP A 350 16.25 2.49 -8.21
CA ASP A 350 15.37 2.98 -9.28
C ASP A 350 14.92 4.44 -9.00
N PRO A 351 15.45 5.45 -9.71
CA PRO A 351 15.15 6.85 -9.47
C PRO A 351 13.74 7.25 -9.92
N TYR A 352 13.02 6.39 -10.64
CA TYR A 352 11.70 6.67 -11.18
C TYR A 352 10.56 6.27 -10.23
N LYS A 353 10.89 5.77 -9.05
CA LYS A 353 9.98 5.59 -7.91
C LYS A 353 10.22 6.70 -6.88
N ARG A 354 9.28 6.91 -5.95
CA ARG A 354 9.55 7.75 -4.78
C ARG A 354 10.70 7.15 -3.97
N VAL A 355 11.65 7.99 -3.62
CA VAL A 355 12.78 7.67 -2.76
C VAL A 355 12.77 8.68 -1.62
N GLU A 356 12.72 8.18 -0.38
CA GLU A 356 12.78 9.04 0.81
C GLU A 356 14.13 9.78 0.85
N ALA A 357 14.12 11.05 1.22
CA ALA A 357 15.31 11.90 1.22
C ALA A 357 16.38 11.42 2.22
N GLU A 358 15.94 10.74 3.28
CA GLU A 358 16.74 10.04 4.28
C GLU A 358 17.21 8.65 3.83
N THR A 359 17.06 8.30 2.55
CA THR A 359 17.78 7.19 1.89
C THR A 359 19.16 7.66 1.44
N ILE A 360 20.17 7.42 2.27
CA ILE A 360 21.47 8.09 2.20
C ILE A 360 22.59 7.05 2.08
N ALA A 361 23.54 7.29 1.17
CA ALA A 361 24.84 6.61 1.16
C ALA A 361 25.92 7.43 1.87
N TRP A 362 25.81 8.77 1.80
CA TRP A 362 26.65 9.70 2.55
C TRP A 362 25.94 11.04 2.71
N SER A 363 26.05 11.69 3.86
CA SER A 363 25.60 13.08 4.04
C SER A 363 26.61 13.93 4.81
N SER A 364 26.49 15.26 4.65
CA SER A 364 27.27 16.25 5.38
C SER A 364 26.38 17.41 5.78
N GLY A 365 26.42 17.78 7.06
CA GLY A 365 25.77 18.97 7.62
C GLY A 365 24.27 18.83 7.93
N VAL A 366 23.62 17.75 7.48
CA VAL A 366 22.18 17.54 7.67
C VAL A 366 21.87 16.60 8.84
N LYS A 367 20.65 16.73 9.36
CA LYS A 367 20.04 15.84 10.36
C LYS A 367 18.72 15.25 9.83
N ILE A 368 18.14 14.31 10.56
CA ILE A 368 16.78 13.80 10.29
C ILE A 368 15.86 14.07 11.49
N GLU A 369 14.56 14.10 11.24
CA GLU A 369 13.50 14.18 12.26
C GLU A 369 12.21 13.52 11.77
N PRO A 370 11.27 13.21 12.68
CA PRO A 370 9.92 12.81 12.30
C PRO A 370 9.22 13.87 11.44
N SER A 371 8.70 13.44 10.29
CA SER A 371 8.00 14.31 9.35
C SER A 371 6.53 14.44 9.70
N SER A 372 5.98 15.66 9.57
CA SER A 372 4.53 15.88 9.66
C SER A 372 3.76 15.26 8.49
N ALA A 373 4.44 14.85 7.41
CA ALA A 373 3.86 14.05 6.33
C ALA A 373 3.83 12.53 6.65
N GLY A 374 4.37 12.12 7.79
CA GLY A 374 4.64 10.72 8.13
C GLY A 374 6.06 10.30 7.69
N GLY A 375 6.66 9.34 8.39
CA GLY A 375 8.05 8.93 8.16
C GLY A 375 9.06 9.90 8.78
N GLN A 376 10.25 10.01 8.16
CA GLN A 376 11.27 10.98 8.52
C GLN A 376 11.43 12.03 7.41
N ASN A 377 12.07 13.15 7.71
CA ASN A 377 12.56 14.08 6.72
C ASN A 377 13.98 14.54 7.06
N VAL A 378 14.69 15.05 6.06
CA VAL A 378 15.97 15.74 6.24
C VAL A 378 15.72 17.17 6.72
N ARG A 379 16.51 17.61 7.71
CA ARG A 379 16.48 18.95 8.32
C ARG A 379 17.90 19.48 8.53
N ASP A 380 18.01 20.69 9.11
CA ASP A 380 19.26 21.42 9.35
C ASP A 380 20.04 21.64 8.05
N ILE A 381 19.32 21.88 6.94
CA ILE A 381 19.94 22.08 5.63
C ILE A 381 20.46 23.52 5.51
N HIS A 382 21.77 23.68 5.32
CA HIS A 382 22.45 24.96 5.11
C HIS A 382 23.20 25.01 3.78
N ASP A 383 23.76 26.19 3.42
CA ASP A 383 24.57 26.33 2.21
C ASP A 383 25.84 25.46 2.28
N GLY A 384 26.02 24.61 1.27
CA GLY A 384 27.17 23.70 1.14
C GLY A 384 26.93 22.29 1.67
N ASP A 385 25.85 22.08 2.42
CA ASP A 385 25.42 20.76 2.86
C ASP A 385 25.02 19.88 1.68
N HIS A 386 25.12 18.56 1.84
CA HIS A 386 24.85 17.65 0.74
C HIS A 386 24.46 16.25 1.18
N ILE A 387 23.73 15.57 0.29
CA ILE A 387 23.38 14.16 0.36
C ILE A 387 23.86 13.46 -0.91
N ARG A 388 24.37 12.24 -0.77
CA ARG A 388 24.70 11.35 -1.86
C ARG A 388 23.93 10.04 -1.76
N VAL A 389 23.48 9.56 -2.91
CA VAL A 389 22.80 8.28 -3.14
C VAL A 389 23.61 7.52 -4.20
N ARG A 390 23.91 6.25 -3.97
CA ARG A 390 24.78 5.46 -4.84
C ARG A 390 24.02 4.53 -5.78
N ASN A 391 24.67 4.19 -6.90
CA ASN A 391 24.23 3.14 -7.81
C ASN A 391 22.80 3.31 -8.34
N VAL A 392 22.45 4.55 -8.69
CA VAL A 392 21.14 4.96 -9.21
C VAL A 392 21.07 4.67 -10.72
N ASP A 393 20.11 3.85 -11.15
CA ASP A 393 19.98 3.42 -12.54
C ASP A 393 18.95 4.27 -13.31
N PHE A 394 19.46 5.21 -14.10
CA PHE A 394 18.63 6.05 -14.97
C PHE A 394 18.23 5.35 -16.29
N GLY A 395 18.75 4.15 -16.57
CA GLY A 395 18.54 3.44 -17.82
C GLY A 395 19.07 4.18 -19.05
N ALA A 396 18.95 3.56 -20.23
CA ALA A 396 19.51 4.11 -21.47
C ALA A 396 18.81 5.42 -21.93
N THR A 397 17.52 5.56 -21.67
CA THR A 397 16.73 6.75 -22.07
C THR A 397 17.08 8.00 -21.25
N GLY A 398 17.46 7.78 -20.00
CA GLY A 398 17.80 8.80 -19.04
C GLY A 398 16.63 9.65 -18.52
N ALA A 399 16.88 10.42 -17.48
CA ALA A 399 15.90 11.31 -16.87
C ALA A 399 15.70 12.60 -17.68
N ARG A 400 14.52 13.21 -17.50
CA ARG A 400 14.08 14.46 -18.13
C ARG A 400 13.50 15.47 -17.14
N ALA A 401 13.02 15.01 -15.99
CA ALA A 401 12.61 15.89 -14.90
C ALA A 401 12.95 15.28 -13.53
N PHE A 402 13.10 16.14 -12.54
CA PHE A 402 13.30 15.83 -11.12
C PHE A 402 12.23 16.53 -10.30
N MET A 403 11.74 15.87 -9.26
CA MET A 403 10.81 16.42 -8.28
C MET A 403 11.30 16.11 -6.87
N ALA A 404 11.11 17.07 -5.96
CA ALA A 404 11.33 16.90 -4.53
C ALA A 404 10.17 17.49 -3.73
N SER A 405 9.78 16.83 -2.65
CA SER A 405 8.85 17.38 -1.65
C SER A 405 9.61 18.14 -0.58
N LEU A 406 9.30 19.44 -0.48
CA LEU A 406 10.05 20.38 0.35
C LEU A 406 9.12 21.16 1.26
N SER A 407 9.62 21.56 2.44
CA SER A 407 8.96 22.49 3.34
C SER A 407 9.91 23.63 3.76
N SER A 408 9.44 24.87 3.71
CA SER A 408 10.18 26.06 4.15
C SER A 408 9.24 26.98 4.90
N THR A 409 9.67 27.50 6.04
CA THR A 409 8.89 28.42 6.91
C THR A 409 8.54 29.74 6.22
N VAL A 410 9.27 30.09 5.16
CA VAL A 410 9.06 31.30 4.36
C VAL A 410 7.86 31.14 3.42
N LYS A 411 7.03 32.19 3.27
CA LYS A 411 5.84 32.16 2.38
C LYS A 411 6.22 32.35 0.91
N ALA A 412 5.43 31.78 0.00
CA ALA A 412 5.69 31.74 -1.45
C ALA A 412 6.04 33.08 -2.16
N LYS A 413 5.66 34.23 -1.60
CA LYS A 413 5.94 35.56 -2.16
C LYS A 413 7.32 36.12 -1.79
N GLN A 414 8.06 35.44 -0.91
CA GLN A 414 9.40 35.81 -0.51
C GLN A 414 10.39 34.84 -1.17
N ALA A 415 11.27 35.36 -2.03
CA ALA A 415 12.33 34.56 -2.62
C ALA A 415 13.39 34.27 -1.55
N THR A 416 13.65 33.01 -1.25
CA THR A 416 14.64 32.58 -0.24
C THR A 416 16.06 32.49 -0.80
N GLY A 417 16.22 32.45 -2.13
CA GLY A 417 17.51 32.18 -2.78
C GLY A 417 18.00 30.73 -2.64
N ALA A 418 17.24 29.88 -1.93
CA ALA A 418 17.58 28.48 -1.70
C ALA A 418 17.35 27.61 -2.95
N LYS A 419 18.21 26.63 -3.18
CA LYS A 419 18.14 25.70 -4.32
C LYS A 419 18.82 24.36 -4.02
N ILE A 420 18.42 23.34 -4.76
CA ILE A 420 19.08 22.02 -4.80
C ILE A 420 19.79 21.89 -6.15
N GLU A 421 21.13 21.81 -6.13
CA GLU A 421 21.91 21.41 -7.30
C GLU A 421 21.95 19.88 -7.37
N ILE A 422 21.55 19.32 -8.52
CA ILE A 422 21.44 17.89 -8.75
C ILE A 422 22.63 17.49 -9.63
N ARG A 423 23.54 16.67 -9.08
CA ARG A 423 24.84 16.36 -9.71
C ARG A 423 25.07 14.86 -9.80
N LEU A 424 25.83 14.46 -10.80
CA LEU A 424 26.25 13.06 -10.98
C LEU A 424 27.67 12.82 -10.47
N ASP A 425 27.85 11.67 -9.83
CA ASP A 425 29.09 11.01 -9.42
C ASP A 425 29.95 11.72 -8.36
N LYS A 426 30.00 13.06 -8.34
CA LYS A 426 30.87 13.86 -7.46
C LYS A 426 30.18 15.16 -7.01
N LEU A 427 30.66 15.76 -5.92
CA LEU A 427 30.17 17.05 -5.39
C LEU A 427 30.24 18.19 -6.41
N ASP A 428 31.28 18.20 -7.23
CA ASP A 428 31.52 19.14 -8.32
C ASP A 428 31.29 18.48 -9.71
N GLY A 429 30.65 17.31 -9.71
CA GLY A 429 30.35 16.53 -10.91
C GLY A 429 29.32 17.20 -11.82
N GLN A 430 28.95 16.49 -12.90
CA GLN A 430 28.06 17.02 -13.92
C GLN A 430 26.75 17.50 -13.29
N LEU A 431 26.47 18.80 -13.42
CA LEU A 431 25.20 19.40 -13.03
C LEU A 431 24.13 19.01 -14.05
N ILE A 432 23.14 18.23 -13.63
CA ILE A 432 22.05 17.76 -14.49
C ILE A 432 20.79 18.59 -14.34
N GLY A 433 20.66 19.35 -13.24
CA GLY A 433 19.61 20.34 -13.04
C GLY A 433 19.78 21.07 -11.71
N THR A 434 19.03 22.16 -11.54
CA THR A 434 19.02 22.97 -10.33
C THR A 434 17.58 23.30 -9.97
N LEU A 435 17.06 22.72 -8.89
CA LEU A 435 15.70 22.98 -8.41
C LEU A 435 15.70 24.23 -7.52
N PRO A 436 15.10 25.36 -7.94
CA PRO A 436 14.89 26.49 -7.04
C PRO A 436 13.86 26.10 -5.98
N VAL A 437 14.12 26.42 -4.71
CA VAL A 437 13.18 26.17 -3.62
C VAL A 437 12.31 27.41 -3.41
N SER A 438 11.03 27.27 -3.72
CA SER A 438 10.01 28.27 -3.44
C SER A 438 9.49 28.14 -2.00
N GLY A 439 9.16 29.26 -1.37
CA GLY A 439 8.63 29.28 0.00
C GLY A 439 7.29 28.55 0.10
N THR A 440 7.15 27.64 1.07
CA THR A 440 5.95 26.82 1.22
C THR A 440 5.03 27.26 2.36
N GLY A 441 5.55 28.06 3.31
CA GLY A 441 4.85 28.49 4.51
C GLY A 441 4.77 27.42 5.61
N GLY A 442 5.71 26.47 5.62
CA GLY A 442 5.76 25.34 6.55
C GLY A 442 5.06 24.07 6.05
N GLU A 443 4.31 24.17 4.94
CA GLU A 443 3.61 23.04 4.33
C GLU A 443 4.54 22.23 3.40
N TRP A 444 4.32 20.92 3.31
CA TRP A 444 5.00 20.06 2.34
C TRP A 444 4.45 20.27 0.94
N LYS A 445 5.32 20.64 -0.01
CA LYS A 445 4.94 20.86 -1.42
C LYS A 445 5.94 20.22 -2.37
N PRO A 446 5.47 19.44 -3.36
CA PRO A 446 6.32 18.98 -4.43
C PRO A 446 6.72 20.16 -5.32
N GLN A 447 8.01 20.22 -5.65
CA GLN A 447 8.61 21.20 -6.55
C GLN A 447 9.43 20.44 -7.59
N SER A 448 9.43 20.90 -8.83
CA SER A 448 10.06 20.18 -9.94
C SER A 448 10.90 21.05 -10.86
N VAL A 449 11.85 20.42 -11.54
CA VAL A 449 12.72 21.05 -12.53
C VAL A 449 13.04 20.06 -13.65
N LEU A 450 13.26 20.57 -14.86
CA LEU A 450 13.80 19.75 -15.96
C LEU A 450 15.25 19.38 -15.68
N VAL A 451 15.63 18.16 -16.04
CA VAL A 451 17.01 17.68 -15.96
C VAL A 451 17.46 17.10 -17.29
N SER A 452 18.77 17.07 -17.52
CA SER A 452 19.34 16.46 -18.72
C SER A 452 20.70 15.83 -18.43
N GLY A 453 21.06 14.82 -19.22
CA GLY A 453 22.38 14.18 -19.13
C GLY A 453 22.53 13.07 -18.09
N ALA A 454 21.44 12.63 -17.45
CA ALA A 454 21.45 11.48 -16.55
C ALA A 454 20.93 10.22 -17.25
N SER A 455 21.81 9.36 -17.73
CA SER A 455 21.50 8.07 -18.38
C SER A 455 22.52 7.02 -17.98
N GLY A 456 22.11 5.77 -17.80
CA GLY A 456 22.97 4.73 -17.23
C GLY A 456 23.00 4.78 -15.70
N VAL A 457 23.99 4.12 -15.10
CA VAL A 457 24.12 3.99 -13.65
C VAL A 457 25.10 5.02 -13.12
N HIS A 458 24.66 5.82 -12.15
CA HIS A 458 25.44 6.91 -11.56
C HIS A 458 25.26 6.98 -10.05
N ASP A 459 26.19 7.61 -9.36
CA ASP A 459 25.87 8.15 -8.04
C ASP A 459 25.20 9.52 -8.20
N LEU A 460 24.22 9.81 -7.36
CA LEU A 460 23.47 11.06 -7.35
C LEU A 460 23.87 11.90 -6.14
N VAL A 461 24.14 13.19 -6.36
CA VAL A 461 24.54 14.12 -5.30
C VAL A 461 23.61 15.34 -5.32
N PHE A 462 22.94 15.58 -4.21
CA PHE A 462 22.17 16.78 -3.94
C PHE A 462 23.04 17.75 -3.15
N VAL A 463 23.37 18.91 -3.74
CA VAL A 463 24.11 19.98 -3.06
C VAL A 463 23.15 21.12 -2.76
N PHE A 464 23.01 21.44 -1.49
CA PHE A 464 22.11 22.49 -1.02
C PHE A 464 22.83 23.84 -1.06
N ARG A 465 22.14 24.86 -1.57
CA ARG A 465 22.69 26.20 -1.74
C ARG A 465 21.71 27.27 -1.29
N GLY A 466 22.19 28.34 -0.67
CA GLY A 466 21.36 29.43 -0.18
C GLY A 466 22.14 30.52 0.56
N ALA A 467 21.44 31.38 1.30
CA ALA A 467 22.09 32.36 2.16
C ALA A 467 22.71 31.68 3.40
N ALA A 468 23.83 32.22 3.88
CA ALA A 468 24.50 31.70 5.07
C ALA A 468 23.74 32.10 6.36
N GLY A 469 23.68 31.18 7.33
CA GLY A 469 23.31 31.48 8.72
C GLY A 469 21.93 31.00 9.18
N GLU A 470 21.06 30.50 8.29
CA GLU A 470 19.73 29.95 8.65
C GLU A 470 19.43 28.65 7.89
N GLU A 471 18.58 27.79 8.48
CA GLU A 471 18.06 26.59 7.82
C GLU A 471 17.26 26.97 6.57
N LEU A 472 17.62 26.39 5.43
CA LEU A 472 17.08 26.76 4.13
C LEU A 472 15.66 26.19 3.92
N PHE A 473 15.49 24.90 4.15
CA PHE A 473 14.25 24.12 3.98
C PHE A 473 14.44 22.71 4.56
N LYS A 474 13.35 21.94 4.60
CA LYS A 474 13.29 20.52 4.92
C LYS A 474 12.97 19.71 3.66
N PHE A 475 13.46 18.48 3.58
CA PHE A 475 13.40 17.64 2.38
C PHE A 475 12.88 16.23 2.75
N ASP A 476 11.73 15.86 2.19
CA ASP A 476 10.99 14.62 2.54
C ASP A 476 11.29 13.49 1.56
N TYR A 477 11.06 13.70 0.26
CA TYR A 477 11.30 12.67 -0.76
C TYR A 477 11.61 13.26 -2.12
N TRP A 478 12.15 12.44 -3.02
CA TRP A 478 12.40 12.79 -4.41
C TRP A 478 12.05 11.68 -5.41
N GLN A 479 11.94 12.08 -6.68
CA GLN A 479 11.66 11.19 -7.81
C GLN A 479 12.11 11.84 -9.13
N PHE A 480 12.63 11.05 -10.07
CA PHE A 480 12.85 11.46 -11.47
C PHE A 480 11.72 10.98 -12.39
N SER A 481 11.63 11.60 -13.56
CA SER A 481 10.75 11.18 -14.66
C SER A 481 11.53 11.10 -15.97
N GLN A 482 11.20 10.13 -16.81
CA GLN A 482 11.67 10.05 -18.19
C GLN A 482 10.90 10.99 -19.14
N ARG A 483 9.86 11.67 -18.64
CA ARG A 483 9.08 12.67 -19.38
C ARG A 483 9.39 14.07 -18.85
N ALA A 484 9.19 15.08 -19.70
CA ALA A 484 9.36 16.49 -19.33
C ALA A 484 8.32 17.00 -18.31
N SER A 485 7.38 16.15 -17.88
CA SER A 485 6.49 16.38 -16.76
C SER A 485 6.60 15.24 -15.75
N VAL A 486 6.60 15.59 -14.46
CA VAL A 486 6.41 14.64 -13.37
C VAL A 486 4.92 14.71 -13.02
N ALA A 487 4.15 13.68 -13.38
CA ALA A 487 2.81 13.53 -12.83
C ALA A 487 2.96 13.29 -11.32
N SER A 488 2.32 14.10 -10.50
CA SER A 488 2.29 13.91 -9.04
C SER A 488 1.69 12.54 -8.75
N GLN A 489 2.52 11.57 -8.35
CA GLN A 489 2.03 10.39 -7.67
C GLN A 489 1.62 10.79 -6.24
N PRO A 490 0.47 10.31 -5.74
CA PRO A 490 0.08 10.57 -4.36
C PRO A 490 1.09 9.96 -3.37
N LEU A 491 1.23 10.63 -2.23
CA LEU A 491 2.08 10.30 -1.07
C LEU A 491 2.01 8.80 -0.67
N PRO A 492 3.13 8.10 -0.33
CA PRO A 492 3.09 6.99 0.61
C PRO A 492 2.69 7.49 2.00
N ALA A 493 1.84 6.69 2.64
CA ALA A 493 1.21 7.00 3.91
C ALA A 493 2.11 6.62 5.12
N ALA A 494 1.92 7.39 6.21
CA ALA A 494 2.29 7.11 7.60
C ALA A 494 1.86 5.68 8.06
N PRO A 495 2.26 5.16 9.24
CA PRO A 495 2.02 3.76 9.64
C PRO A 495 0.56 3.39 9.38
N ALA A 496 0.36 2.38 8.53
CA ALA A 496 -0.93 2.14 7.93
C ALA A 496 -1.93 1.80 9.03
N ASN A 497 -2.91 2.68 9.24
CA ASN A 497 -4.14 2.33 9.93
C ASN A 497 -4.65 0.99 9.38
N PRO A 498 -5.26 0.13 10.20
CA PRO A 498 -5.91 -1.07 9.68
C PRO A 498 -6.95 -0.67 8.62
N ALA A 499 -7.09 -1.49 7.59
CA ALA A 499 -8.13 -1.34 6.59
C ALA A 499 -9.50 -1.40 7.28
N HIS A 500 -10.45 -0.63 6.78
CA HIS A 500 -11.74 -0.42 7.40
C HIS A 500 -12.85 -0.65 6.37
N ASN A 501 -13.86 -1.42 6.74
CA ASN A 501 -15.03 -1.63 5.90
C ASN A 501 -15.95 -0.38 5.90
N PRO A 502 -16.66 -0.06 4.81
CA PRO A 502 -16.53 -0.65 3.49
C PRO A 502 -15.15 -0.37 2.89
N LEU A 503 -14.54 -1.36 2.24
CA LEU A 503 -13.19 -1.20 1.67
C LEU A 503 -13.17 -0.14 0.57
N ILE A 504 -14.15 -0.25 -0.33
CA ILE A 504 -14.39 0.73 -1.39
C ILE A 504 -15.69 1.43 -1.06
N TRP A 505 -15.65 2.69 -0.60
CA TRP A 505 -16.88 3.42 -0.28
C TRP A 505 -17.52 4.06 -1.53
N ALA A 506 -17.77 3.25 -2.56
CA ALA A 506 -18.40 3.63 -3.81
C ALA A 506 -19.16 2.45 -4.43
N ASP A 507 -20.04 2.72 -5.39
CA ASP A 507 -20.86 1.70 -6.06
C ASP A 507 -20.00 0.72 -6.90
N VAL A 508 -19.73 -0.45 -6.32
CA VAL A 508 -19.02 -1.60 -6.91
C VAL A 508 -19.76 -2.90 -6.54
N PRO A 509 -20.91 -3.18 -7.18
CA PRO A 509 -21.75 -4.33 -6.85
C PRO A 509 -21.39 -5.63 -7.57
N ASP A 510 -22.09 -6.71 -7.18
CA ASP A 510 -22.14 -8.00 -7.88
C ASP A 510 -20.76 -8.58 -8.18
N ILE A 511 -19.95 -8.59 -7.12
CA ILE A 511 -18.52 -8.84 -7.17
C ILE A 511 -18.26 -10.32 -7.47
N SER A 512 -17.41 -10.57 -8.48
CA SER A 512 -16.75 -11.86 -8.68
C SER A 512 -15.24 -11.65 -8.60
N LEU A 513 -14.55 -12.53 -7.89
CA LEU A 513 -13.17 -12.33 -7.48
C LEU A 513 -12.36 -13.61 -7.72
N ILE A 514 -11.15 -13.45 -8.24
CA ILE A 514 -10.16 -14.53 -8.35
C ILE A 514 -8.78 -14.03 -7.93
N ARG A 515 -7.90 -14.97 -7.58
CA ARG A 515 -6.47 -14.74 -7.38
C ARG A 515 -5.67 -15.48 -8.45
N VAL A 516 -4.75 -14.79 -9.11
CA VAL A 516 -3.77 -15.36 -10.05
C VAL A 516 -2.36 -15.01 -9.54
N GLY A 517 -1.67 -16.00 -8.98
CA GLY A 517 -0.41 -15.76 -8.28
C GLY A 517 -0.61 -14.88 -7.04
N LYS A 518 -0.02 -13.68 -7.05
CA LYS A 518 -0.13 -12.67 -5.98
C LYS A 518 -1.12 -11.54 -6.29
N THR A 519 -1.79 -11.59 -7.44
CA THR A 519 -2.68 -10.53 -7.91
C THR A 519 -4.12 -11.01 -7.82
N TYR A 520 -4.97 -10.18 -7.23
CA TYR A 520 -6.40 -10.35 -7.20
C TYR A 520 -7.02 -9.58 -8.36
N TYR A 521 -7.99 -10.21 -9.05
CA TYR A 521 -8.79 -9.59 -10.08
C TYR A 521 -10.26 -9.68 -9.71
N MET A 522 -10.97 -8.57 -9.86
CA MET A 522 -12.38 -8.44 -9.56
C MET A 522 -13.15 -7.95 -10.78
N SER A 523 -14.30 -8.57 -11.07
CA SER A 523 -15.31 -8.01 -11.97
C SER A 523 -16.50 -7.47 -11.18
N SER A 524 -17.20 -6.48 -11.74
CA SER A 524 -18.37 -5.85 -11.11
C SER A 524 -19.40 -5.41 -12.16
N THR A 525 -20.65 -5.19 -11.73
CA THR A 525 -21.77 -4.77 -12.58
C THR A 525 -21.80 -3.26 -12.80
N THR A 526 -22.08 -2.83 -14.04
CA THR A 526 -22.37 -1.41 -14.35
C THR A 526 -23.57 -1.19 -15.28
N MET A 527 -24.43 -2.19 -15.47
CA MET A 527 -25.74 -2.02 -16.12
C MET A 527 -25.69 -1.35 -17.52
N HIS A 528 -26.23 -0.14 -17.62
CA HIS A 528 -26.38 0.66 -18.84
C HIS A 528 -25.16 1.51 -19.15
N MET A 529 -24.13 1.49 -18.30
CA MET A 529 -22.93 2.30 -18.48
C MET A 529 -22.04 1.71 -19.60
N SER A 530 -21.41 2.59 -20.37
CA SER A 530 -20.46 2.25 -21.46
C SER A 530 -19.14 3.01 -21.27
N PRO A 531 -17.95 2.37 -21.29
CA PRO A 531 -17.73 0.91 -21.30
C PRO A 531 -18.30 0.24 -20.04
N GLY A 532 -18.44 -1.09 -20.06
CA GLY A 532 -19.07 -1.82 -18.97
C GLY A 532 -18.42 -3.15 -18.64
N LEU A 533 -18.86 -3.75 -17.52
CA LEU A 533 -18.19 -4.88 -16.86
C LEU A 533 -16.73 -4.51 -16.50
N PRO A 534 -16.54 -3.56 -15.56
CA PRO A 534 -15.22 -3.15 -15.08
C PRO A 534 -14.45 -4.33 -14.49
N ILE A 535 -13.17 -4.38 -14.83
CA ILE A 535 -12.18 -5.27 -14.25
C ILE A 535 -11.25 -4.41 -13.38
N MET A 536 -11.11 -4.80 -12.11
CA MET A 536 -10.23 -4.16 -11.14
C MET A 536 -9.14 -5.12 -10.68
N LYS A 537 -8.02 -4.58 -10.21
CA LYS A 537 -6.91 -5.37 -9.66
C LYS A 537 -6.43 -4.84 -8.32
N SER A 538 -5.94 -5.76 -7.50
CA SER A 538 -5.31 -5.49 -6.20
C SER A 538 -4.20 -6.51 -5.92
N THR A 539 -3.27 -6.19 -5.03
CA THR A 539 -2.27 -7.13 -4.49
C THR A 539 -2.47 -7.44 -3.01
N ASP A 540 -3.47 -6.83 -2.37
CA ASP A 540 -3.67 -6.86 -0.91
C ASP A 540 -5.15 -6.97 -0.49
N LEU A 541 -6.07 -7.11 -1.45
CA LEU A 541 -7.54 -7.11 -1.27
C LEU A 541 -8.14 -5.77 -0.81
N VAL A 542 -7.32 -4.76 -0.51
CA VAL A 542 -7.75 -3.48 0.08
C VAL A 542 -7.63 -2.35 -0.95
N ASN A 543 -6.47 -2.21 -1.56
CA ASN A 543 -6.17 -1.14 -2.51
C ASN A 543 -6.48 -1.62 -3.93
N TRP A 544 -7.59 -1.13 -4.48
CA TRP A 544 -8.10 -1.53 -5.79
C TRP A 544 -7.82 -0.48 -6.85
N SER A 545 -7.47 -0.90 -8.05
CA SER A 545 -7.31 0.00 -9.20
C SER A 545 -8.05 -0.54 -10.42
N MET A 546 -8.58 0.35 -11.26
CA MET A 546 -9.15 -0.04 -12.55
C MET A 546 -8.07 -0.70 -13.42
N ALA A 547 -8.36 -1.89 -13.94
CA ALA A 547 -7.48 -2.61 -14.86
C ALA A 547 -7.96 -2.45 -16.31
N SER A 548 -9.23 -2.75 -16.60
CA SER A 548 -9.83 -2.58 -17.92
C SER A 548 -11.37 -2.65 -17.84
N TYR A 549 -12.03 -2.68 -18.99
CA TYR A 549 -13.44 -3.06 -19.14
C TYR A 549 -13.54 -4.25 -20.10
N ALA A 550 -14.45 -5.19 -19.84
CA ALA A 550 -14.60 -6.35 -20.72
C ALA A 550 -15.25 -5.99 -22.07
N TYR A 551 -16.02 -4.90 -22.13
CA TYR A 551 -16.58 -4.38 -23.38
C TYR A 551 -16.69 -2.86 -23.40
N GLU A 552 -16.65 -2.29 -24.60
CA GLU A 552 -16.91 -0.86 -24.86
C GLU A 552 -18.41 -0.57 -25.01
N THR A 553 -19.11 -1.38 -25.82
CA THR A 553 -20.57 -1.32 -26.00
C THR A 553 -21.12 -2.73 -25.92
N LEU A 554 -22.12 -2.95 -25.05
CA LEU A 554 -22.68 -4.29 -24.84
C LEU A 554 -23.57 -4.72 -26.02
N ALA A 555 -24.35 -3.78 -26.54
CA ALA A 555 -25.15 -3.93 -27.75
C ALA A 555 -25.42 -2.56 -28.36
N ASP A 556 -25.70 -2.55 -29.67
CA ASP A 556 -26.05 -1.34 -30.41
C ASP A 556 -27.53 -1.36 -30.82
N ASN A 557 -28.40 -1.00 -29.89
CA ASN A 557 -29.84 -0.91 -30.10
C ASN A 557 -30.44 0.39 -29.54
N GLU A 558 -31.71 0.66 -29.86
CA GLU A 558 -32.38 1.92 -29.50
C GLU A 558 -32.37 2.21 -27.99
N ALA A 559 -32.47 1.17 -27.15
CA ALA A 559 -32.45 1.32 -25.70
C ALA A 559 -31.08 1.80 -25.20
N PHE A 560 -29.99 1.18 -25.67
CA PHE A 560 -28.62 1.63 -25.36
C PHE A 560 -28.24 2.94 -26.06
N ARG A 561 -28.96 3.34 -27.10
CA ARG A 561 -28.75 4.60 -27.80
C ARG A 561 -29.66 5.74 -27.34
N LEU A 562 -30.50 5.53 -26.31
CA LEU A 562 -31.48 6.51 -25.86
C LEU A 562 -32.33 7.07 -27.02
N GLU A 563 -32.81 6.21 -27.91
CA GLU A 563 -33.57 6.58 -29.10
C GLU A 563 -35.05 6.21 -28.95
N ASN A 564 -35.93 7.02 -29.56
CA ASN A 564 -37.37 6.73 -29.64
C ASN A 564 -38.04 6.51 -28.27
N GLY A 565 -37.59 7.25 -27.25
CA GLY A 565 -38.09 7.13 -25.87
C GLY A 565 -37.68 5.85 -25.14
N LYS A 566 -36.82 5.01 -25.73
CA LYS A 566 -36.31 3.78 -25.11
C LYS A 566 -35.04 4.07 -24.33
N ASN A 567 -34.85 3.33 -23.25
CA ASN A 567 -33.65 3.36 -22.41
C ASN A 567 -33.36 1.97 -21.83
N ALA A 568 -32.18 1.80 -21.26
CA ALA A 568 -31.72 0.61 -20.56
C ALA A 568 -31.44 0.88 -19.06
N TYR A 569 -32.00 1.94 -18.46
CA TYR A 569 -31.77 2.22 -17.04
C TYR A 569 -32.20 1.04 -16.15
N GLY A 570 -31.36 0.65 -15.19
CA GLY A 570 -31.60 -0.57 -14.38
C GLY A 570 -31.50 -1.89 -15.16
N ALA A 571 -31.01 -1.85 -16.41
CA ALA A 571 -30.83 -2.99 -17.29
C ALA A 571 -29.43 -2.96 -17.94
N GLY A 572 -29.14 -3.91 -18.83
CA GLY A 572 -27.80 -4.07 -19.43
C GLY A 572 -27.04 -5.23 -18.82
N SER A 573 -25.72 -5.09 -18.61
CA SER A 573 -24.92 -6.14 -17.98
C SER A 573 -25.25 -6.27 -16.50
N TRP A 574 -25.67 -7.45 -16.05
CA TRP A 574 -25.94 -7.76 -14.64
C TRP A 574 -24.79 -8.58 -14.03
N ALA A 575 -25.04 -9.23 -12.88
CA ALA A 575 -24.04 -9.95 -12.10
C ALA A 575 -23.11 -10.80 -12.96
N SER A 576 -21.82 -10.68 -12.65
CA SER A 576 -20.74 -11.23 -13.47
C SER A 576 -20.03 -12.40 -12.81
N SER A 577 -19.31 -13.19 -13.60
CA SER A 577 -18.34 -14.17 -13.10
C SER A 577 -16.99 -13.95 -13.77
N ILE A 578 -15.90 -14.00 -12.99
CA ILE A 578 -14.54 -13.98 -13.54
C ILE A 578 -13.79 -15.25 -13.16
N ARG A 579 -13.08 -15.86 -14.13
CA ARG A 579 -12.28 -17.08 -13.95
C ARG A 579 -10.96 -17.00 -14.71
N TYR A 580 -9.96 -17.70 -14.21
CA TYR A 580 -8.70 -17.91 -14.91
C TYR A 580 -8.49 -19.39 -15.14
N HIS A 581 -8.28 -19.76 -16.40
CA HIS A 581 -8.10 -21.15 -16.82
C HIS A 581 -7.16 -21.19 -18.03
N ASP A 582 -6.15 -22.06 -18.00
CA ASP A 582 -5.20 -22.29 -19.10
C ASP A 582 -4.57 -21.01 -19.70
N GLY A 583 -4.17 -20.08 -18.83
CA GLY A 583 -3.53 -18.84 -19.26
C GLY A 583 -4.50 -17.80 -19.84
N VAL A 584 -5.80 -17.97 -19.64
CA VAL A 584 -6.86 -17.10 -20.18
C VAL A 584 -7.80 -16.67 -19.06
N PHE A 585 -8.07 -15.37 -18.99
CA PHE A 585 -9.12 -14.79 -18.18
C PHE A 585 -10.45 -14.84 -18.93
N HIS A 586 -11.50 -15.24 -18.22
CA HIS A 586 -12.86 -15.35 -18.71
C HIS A 586 -13.74 -14.49 -17.80
N ALA A 587 -14.37 -13.46 -18.34
CA ALA A 587 -15.36 -12.65 -17.64
C ALA A 587 -16.72 -12.84 -18.31
N THR A 588 -17.78 -13.10 -17.56
CA THR A 588 -19.11 -13.37 -18.10
C THR A 588 -20.16 -12.46 -17.48
N THR A 589 -21.21 -12.15 -18.22
CA THR A 589 -22.39 -11.42 -17.76
C THR A 589 -23.61 -11.85 -18.57
N PHE A 590 -24.79 -11.36 -18.23
CA PHE A 590 -26.03 -11.63 -18.94
C PHE A 590 -26.84 -10.34 -19.06
N ALA A 591 -27.66 -10.27 -20.11
CA ALA A 591 -28.46 -9.08 -20.37
C ALA A 591 -29.77 -9.43 -21.11
N ALA A 592 -30.89 -9.02 -20.53
CA ALA A 592 -32.19 -9.11 -21.21
C ALA A 592 -32.26 -8.16 -22.42
N THR A 593 -31.56 -7.02 -22.33
CA THR A 593 -31.50 -5.98 -23.38
C THR A 593 -30.72 -6.38 -24.63
N THR A 594 -30.08 -7.55 -24.64
CA THR A 594 -29.36 -8.12 -25.80
C THR A 594 -30.10 -9.30 -26.43
N GLY A 595 -31.44 -9.36 -26.25
CA GLY A 595 -32.26 -10.47 -26.71
C GLY A 595 -32.27 -11.67 -25.76
N GLY A 596 -31.95 -11.44 -24.48
CA GLY A 596 -31.90 -12.50 -23.48
C GLY A 596 -30.68 -13.41 -23.65
N ARG A 597 -29.48 -12.83 -23.68
CA ARG A 597 -28.24 -13.57 -23.93
C ARG A 597 -27.31 -13.60 -22.73
N THR A 598 -26.46 -14.63 -22.73
CA THR A 598 -25.29 -14.76 -21.87
C THR A 598 -24.05 -14.40 -22.69
N HIS A 599 -23.19 -13.56 -22.14
CA HIS A 599 -21.98 -13.03 -22.78
C HIS A 599 -20.74 -13.56 -22.06
N VAL A 600 -19.73 -13.97 -22.81
CA VAL A 600 -18.44 -14.48 -22.35
C VAL A 600 -17.33 -13.69 -23.03
N PHE A 601 -16.49 -13.03 -22.24
CA PHE A 601 -15.36 -12.22 -22.67
C PHE A 601 -14.07 -12.92 -22.27
N THR A 602 -13.11 -13.02 -23.19
CA THR A 602 -11.84 -13.72 -22.96
C THR A 602 -10.63 -12.86 -23.30
N THR A 603 -9.57 -12.93 -22.48
CA THR A 603 -8.29 -12.27 -22.75
C THR A 603 -7.14 -13.02 -22.07
N ARG A 604 -5.91 -12.84 -22.58
CA ARG A 604 -4.69 -13.25 -21.86
C ARG A 604 -4.10 -12.12 -21.02
N ASP A 605 -4.52 -10.88 -21.27
CA ASP A 605 -4.09 -9.68 -20.56
C ASP A 605 -5.33 -8.93 -20.06
N PRO A 606 -5.76 -9.13 -18.81
CA PRO A 606 -6.96 -8.48 -18.26
C PRO A 606 -6.74 -6.98 -17.95
N GLU A 607 -5.51 -6.48 -18.05
CA GLU A 607 -5.18 -5.07 -17.81
C GLU A 607 -5.14 -4.25 -19.09
N ARG A 608 -4.96 -4.89 -20.25
CA ARG A 608 -4.86 -4.19 -21.55
C ARG A 608 -5.84 -4.71 -22.59
N GLY A 609 -6.42 -5.89 -22.38
CA GLY A 609 -7.20 -6.57 -23.40
C GLY A 609 -6.34 -6.97 -24.61
N PRO A 610 -6.93 -7.05 -25.82
CA PRO A 610 -8.36 -6.91 -26.08
C PRO A 610 -9.15 -8.08 -25.51
N TRP A 611 -10.36 -7.78 -25.04
CA TRP A 611 -11.34 -8.80 -24.68
C TRP A 611 -12.08 -9.28 -25.93
N LYS A 612 -12.13 -10.59 -26.15
CA LYS A 612 -12.89 -11.22 -27.22
C LYS A 612 -14.21 -11.73 -26.68
N GLU A 613 -15.31 -11.31 -27.29
CA GLU A 613 -16.66 -11.76 -26.93
C GLU A 613 -17.10 -13.02 -27.71
N THR A 614 -17.78 -13.91 -26.99
CA THR A 614 -18.74 -14.88 -27.52
C THR A 614 -20.03 -14.78 -26.71
N ASN A 615 -21.20 -14.95 -27.32
CA ASN A 615 -22.47 -14.92 -26.61
C ASN A 615 -23.45 -15.97 -27.15
N PHE A 616 -24.42 -16.35 -26.33
CA PHE A 616 -25.37 -17.42 -26.64
C PHE A 616 -26.69 -17.30 -25.87
N GLU A 617 -27.67 -18.08 -26.29
CA GLU A 617 -28.93 -18.32 -25.59
C GLU A 617 -28.89 -19.67 -24.86
N PRO A 618 -29.59 -19.81 -23.72
CA PRO A 618 -30.46 -18.81 -23.08
C PRO A 618 -29.68 -17.80 -22.24
N LEU A 619 -30.40 -16.78 -21.76
CA LEU A 619 -29.97 -15.96 -20.63
C LEU A 619 -29.83 -16.84 -19.38
N MET A 620 -28.63 -16.91 -18.82
CA MET A 620 -28.35 -17.61 -17.58
C MET A 620 -28.21 -16.55 -16.49
N ASN A 621 -29.28 -16.34 -15.71
CA ASN A 621 -29.29 -15.29 -14.69
C ASN A 621 -28.36 -15.62 -13.52
N ASP A 622 -27.65 -14.61 -13.03
CA ASP A 622 -26.83 -14.64 -11.82
C ASP A 622 -25.88 -15.84 -11.75
N HIS A 623 -25.17 -16.06 -12.85
CA HIS A 623 -24.42 -17.28 -13.10
C HIS A 623 -22.99 -17.27 -12.56
N SER A 624 -22.43 -18.46 -12.37
CA SER A 624 -21.02 -18.72 -12.09
C SER A 624 -20.43 -19.64 -13.15
N LEU A 625 -19.48 -19.14 -13.94
CA LEU A 625 -18.66 -19.97 -14.81
C LEU A 625 -17.70 -20.79 -13.95
N PHE A 626 -17.53 -22.07 -14.24
CA PHE A 626 -16.63 -22.95 -13.50
C PHE A 626 -15.96 -23.95 -14.43
N PHE A 627 -14.63 -24.06 -14.34
CA PHE A 627 -13.84 -25.10 -15.02
C PHE A 627 -13.48 -26.14 -13.98
N ASP A 628 -13.90 -27.39 -14.19
CA ASP A 628 -13.63 -28.47 -13.24
C ASP A 628 -12.35 -29.24 -13.60
N ASP A 629 -11.85 -30.02 -12.65
CA ASP A 629 -10.58 -30.77 -12.78
C ASP A 629 -10.62 -31.83 -13.89
N ASP A 630 -11.81 -32.18 -14.39
CA ASP A 630 -12.01 -33.07 -15.52
C ASP A 630 -11.91 -32.38 -16.90
N GLY A 631 -11.59 -31.08 -16.91
CA GLY A 631 -11.46 -30.26 -18.11
C GLY A 631 -12.78 -29.79 -18.73
N ARG A 632 -13.92 -30.03 -18.06
CA ARG A 632 -15.23 -29.56 -18.53
C ARG A 632 -15.56 -28.17 -17.96
N ALA A 633 -16.29 -27.40 -18.75
CA ALA A 633 -16.80 -26.10 -18.37
C ALA A 633 -18.28 -26.19 -18.00
N TYR A 634 -18.64 -25.54 -16.90
CA TYR A 634 -19.98 -25.51 -16.34
C TYR A 634 -20.44 -24.10 -16.08
N MET A 635 -21.76 -23.92 -16.13
CA MET A 635 -22.45 -22.75 -15.62
C MET A 635 -23.40 -23.16 -14.51
N VAL A 636 -23.25 -22.57 -13.33
CA VAL A 636 -24.23 -22.65 -12.24
C VAL A 636 -25.05 -21.37 -12.25
N TRP A 637 -26.37 -21.45 -12.32
CA TRP A 637 -27.21 -20.27 -12.53
C TRP A 637 -28.65 -20.48 -12.07
N GLY A 638 -29.39 -19.40 -11.86
CA GLY A 638 -30.80 -19.46 -11.45
C GLY A 638 -31.15 -18.51 -10.32
N CYS A 639 -32.44 -18.48 -9.97
CA CYS A 639 -33.01 -17.67 -8.90
C CYS A 639 -33.97 -18.56 -8.10
N ASN A 640 -33.66 -18.75 -6.81
CA ASN A 640 -34.19 -19.73 -5.87
C ASN A 640 -33.97 -21.21 -6.26
N ARG A 641 -34.28 -21.59 -7.50
CA ARG A 641 -33.95 -22.90 -8.08
C ARG A 641 -32.67 -22.77 -8.90
N ILE A 642 -31.62 -23.51 -8.51
CA ILE A 642 -30.29 -23.40 -9.11
C ILE A 642 -30.01 -24.59 -10.04
N MET A 643 -29.62 -24.26 -11.27
CA MET A 643 -29.29 -25.17 -12.36
C MET A 643 -27.78 -25.33 -12.50
N LEU A 644 -27.33 -26.54 -12.85
CA LEU A 644 -26.00 -26.83 -13.37
C LEU A 644 -26.14 -27.18 -14.86
N THR A 645 -25.45 -26.42 -15.72
CA THR A 645 -25.45 -26.63 -17.17
C THR A 645 -24.02 -26.77 -17.68
N GLU A 646 -23.73 -27.83 -18.43
CA GLU A 646 -22.46 -28.04 -19.10
C GLU A 646 -22.38 -27.19 -20.38
N LEU A 647 -21.25 -26.50 -20.55
CA LEU A 647 -20.96 -25.69 -21.72
C LEU A 647 -20.09 -26.45 -22.72
N LYS A 648 -20.14 -26.02 -23.98
CA LYS A 648 -19.14 -26.41 -24.97
C LYS A 648 -17.76 -25.94 -24.50
N SER A 649 -16.71 -26.65 -24.88
CA SER A 649 -15.32 -26.34 -24.49
C SER A 649 -14.83 -24.97 -24.98
N ASP A 650 -15.42 -24.44 -26.05
CA ASP A 650 -15.15 -23.11 -26.59
C ASP A 650 -16.05 -22.02 -25.98
N LEU A 651 -16.88 -22.38 -25.00
CA LEU A 651 -17.83 -21.51 -24.30
C LEU A 651 -18.87 -20.83 -25.22
N SER A 652 -19.08 -21.37 -26.44
CA SER A 652 -20.02 -20.81 -27.41
C SER A 652 -21.50 -21.10 -27.07
N GLY A 653 -21.77 -21.73 -25.93
CA GLY A 653 -23.11 -22.06 -25.45
C GLY A 653 -23.22 -23.44 -24.80
N VAL A 654 -24.46 -23.84 -24.53
CA VAL A 654 -24.80 -25.12 -23.90
C VAL A 654 -24.30 -26.30 -24.74
N LYS A 655 -23.71 -27.30 -24.08
CA LYS A 655 -23.29 -28.54 -24.72
C LYS A 655 -24.50 -29.44 -25.02
N PRO A 656 -24.79 -29.80 -26.28
CA PRO A 656 -25.85 -30.75 -26.59
C PRO A 656 -25.62 -32.10 -25.90
N GLY A 657 -26.63 -32.60 -25.19
CA GLY A 657 -26.54 -33.84 -24.40
C GLY A 657 -25.63 -33.75 -23.17
N GLY A 658 -25.09 -32.57 -22.86
CA GLY A 658 -24.34 -32.32 -21.63
C GLY A 658 -25.24 -32.23 -20.41
N VAL A 659 -24.63 -32.13 -19.21
CA VAL A 659 -25.37 -31.96 -17.96
C VAL A 659 -26.28 -30.72 -18.04
N ASN A 660 -27.57 -30.87 -17.69
CA ASN A 660 -28.49 -29.76 -17.55
C ASN A 660 -29.60 -30.13 -16.56
N LYS A 661 -29.38 -29.88 -15.26
CA LYS A 661 -30.31 -30.26 -14.19
C LYS A 661 -30.30 -29.28 -13.04
N ALA A 662 -31.36 -29.27 -12.24
CA ALA A 662 -31.36 -28.58 -10.96
C ALA A 662 -30.42 -29.30 -9.98
N ILE A 663 -29.57 -28.53 -9.29
CA ILE A 663 -28.70 -29.02 -8.21
C ILE A 663 -29.18 -28.56 -6.83
N ILE A 664 -30.01 -27.50 -6.79
CA ILE A 664 -30.71 -27.02 -5.60
C ILE A 664 -32.13 -26.64 -6.04
N GLU A 665 -33.15 -27.27 -5.46
CA GLU A 665 -34.54 -27.00 -5.83
C GLU A 665 -35.08 -25.69 -5.22
N GLN A 666 -34.64 -25.33 -4.01
CA GLN A 666 -35.13 -24.14 -3.31
C GLN A 666 -34.12 -23.62 -2.27
N VAL A 667 -33.34 -22.59 -2.64
CA VAL A 667 -32.39 -21.93 -1.72
C VAL A 667 -33.11 -21.32 -0.51
N ASN A 668 -34.26 -20.68 -0.71
CA ASN A 668 -34.99 -19.98 0.36
C ASN A 668 -35.63 -20.93 1.39
N ALA A 669 -35.59 -22.25 1.19
CA ALA A 669 -36.08 -23.23 2.16
C ALA A 669 -35.36 -23.13 3.52
N LEU A 670 -34.13 -22.58 3.55
CA LEU A 670 -33.37 -22.36 4.78
C LEU A 670 -33.99 -21.33 5.74
N PHE A 671 -34.91 -20.48 5.27
CA PHE A 671 -35.63 -19.51 6.12
C PHE A 671 -36.92 -20.08 6.75
N GLY A 672 -37.14 -21.40 6.66
CA GLY A 672 -38.30 -22.04 7.28
C GLY A 672 -39.61 -21.60 6.62
N ALA A 673 -40.52 -20.98 7.38
CA ALA A 673 -41.80 -20.50 6.85
C ALA A 673 -41.69 -19.16 6.08
N ASP A 674 -40.63 -18.37 6.31
CA ASP A 674 -40.46 -17.04 5.69
C ASP A 674 -39.60 -17.11 4.42
N GLN A 675 -40.06 -17.89 3.45
CA GLN A 675 -39.32 -18.17 2.21
C GLN A 675 -39.47 -17.08 1.13
N GLY A 676 -40.34 -16.08 1.34
CA GLY A 676 -40.49 -14.96 0.41
C GLY A 676 -39.32 -13.98 0.53
N GLY A 677 -39.29 -12.93 -0.29
CA GLY A 677 -38.22 -11.92 -0.25
C GLY A 677 -37.40 -11.91 -1.53
N LEU A 678 -36.07 -11.76 -1.40
CA LEU A 678 -35.13 -11.95 -2.50
C LEU A 678 -34.92 -13.45 -2.72
N CYS A 679 -35.12 -13.91 -3.95
CA CYS A 679 -34.80 -15.29 -4.30
C CYS A 679 -33.31 -15.59 -4.13
N GLY A 680 -32.97 -16.84 -3.88
CA GLY A 680 -31.58 -17.29 -3.87
C GLY A 680 -30.89 -17.08 -5.23
N GLU A 681 -30.03 -16.10 -5.33
CA GLU A 681 -29.33 -15.71 -6.58
C GLU A 681 -27.86 -15.39 -6.31
N GLY A 682 -27.18 -14.70 -7.23
CA GLY A 682 -25.77 -14.31 -7.14
C GLY A 682 -24.82 -15.49 -6.97
N SER A 683 -25.01 -16.56 -7.74
CA SER A 683 -24.24 -17.81 -7.60
C SER A 683 -22.74 -17.57 -7.83
N GLN A 684 -21.91 -17.99 -6.86
CA GLN A 684 -20.45 -18.05 -6.99
C GLN A 684 -19.94 -19.42 -6.53
N LEU A 685 -19.57 -20.28 -7.48
CA LEU A 685 -19.07 -21.64 -7.20
C LEU A 685 -17.55 -21.63 -6.95
N SER A 686 -17.08 -22.36 -5.95
CA SER A 686 -15.66 -22.61 -5.71
C SER A 686 -15.43 -24.09 -5.41
N LYS A 687 -14.26 -24.61 -5.77
CA LYS A 687 -13.81 -25.94 -5.35
C LYS A 687 -12.61 -25.78 -4.42
N ILE A 688 -12.76 -26.23 -3.18
CA ILE A 688 -11.79 -26.04 -2.10
C ILE A 688 -11.55 -27.39 -1.45
N ASN A 689 -10.30 -27.85 -1.45
CA ASN A 689 -9.89 -29.14 -0.88
C ASN A 689 -10.77 -30.32 -1.36
N GLY A 690 -11.05 -30.35 -2.66
CA GLY A 690 -11.85 -31.41 -3.30
C GLY A 690 -13.37 -31.30 -3.14
N ARG A 691 -13.89 -30.28 -2.44
CA ARG A 691 -15.33 -30.06 -2.23
C ARG A 691 -15.82 -28.80 -2.92
N TYR A 692 -17.08 -28.82 -3.36
CA TYR A 692 -17.74 -27.71 -4.02
C TYR A 692 -18.50 -26.86 -3.00
N TYR A 693 -18.32 -25.54 -3.07
CA TYR A 693 -18.97 -24.54 -2.23
C TYR A 693 -19.65 -23.51 -3.14
N LEU A 694 -20.97 -23.44 -3.08
CA LEU A 694 -21.77 -22.52 -3.86
C LEU A 694 -22.35 -21.44 -2.95
N PHE A 695 -21.83 -20.23 -3.10
CA PHE A 695 -22.35 -19.02 -2.45
C PHE A 695 -23.57 -18.51 -3.21
N ASN A 696 -24.62 -18.15 -2.48
CA ASN A 696 -25.76 -17.39 -2.96
C ASN A 696 -26.10 -16.28 -1.97
N ILE A 697 -26.74 -15.24 -2.48
CA ILE A 697 -27.51 -14.28 -1.70
C ILE A 697 -28.96 -14.73 -1.66
N ALA A 698 -29.62 -14.64 -0.52
CA ALA A 698 -31.07 -14.77 -0.42
C ALA A 698 -31.60 -13.85 0.69
N SER A 699 -32.91 -13.63 0.75
CA SER A 699 -33.51 -12.80 1.81
C SER A 699 -34.91 -13.28 2.17
N PRO A 700 -35.28 -13.28 3.46
CA PRO A 700 -36.65 -13.53 3.91
C PRO A 700 -37.56 -12.30 3.70
N LYS A 701 -38.88 -12.50 3.59
CA LYS A 701 -39.83 -11.45 3.17
C LYS A 701 -40.02 -10.41 4.25
N THR A 702 -40.09 -10.85 5.52
CA THR A 702 -40.53 -10.00 6.63
C THR A 702 -39.57 -8.84 6.95
N ARG A 703 -38.26 -9.07 6.80
CA ARG A 703 -37.21 -8.11 7.18
C ARG A 703 -36.31 -7.67 6.03
N TRP A 704 -36.46 -8.26 4.84
CA TRP A 704 -35.60 -8.04 3.68
C TRP A 704 -34.08 -8.06 4.01
N ALA A 705 -33.68 -9.04 4.82
CA ALA A 705 -32.30 -9.19 5.23
C ALA A 705 -31.51 -10.04 4.24
N ARG A 706 -30.74 -9.35 3.40
CA ARG A 706 -29.77 -9.96 2.50
C ARG A 706 -28.77 -10.82 3.30
N THR A 707 -28.78 -12.13 3.03
CA THR A 707 -28.12 -13.18 3.81
C THR A 707 -27.21 -14.02 2.90
N VAL A 708 -26.03 -14.41 3.37
CA VAL A 708 -25.16 -15.34 2.66
C VAL A 708 -25.57 -16.78 2.96
N VAL A 709 -25.92 -17.51 1.90
CA VAL A 709 -26.24 -18.93 1.94
C VAL A 709 -25.14 -19.70 1.20
N VAL A 710 -24.58 -20.71 1.84
CA VAL A 710 -23.59 -21.61 1.21
C VAL A 710 -24.16 -23.01 1.11
N HIS A 711 -24.07 -23.58 -0.08
CA HIS A 711 -24.33 -24.99 -0.32
C HIS A 711 -23.01 -25.73 -0.56
N ARG A 712 -22.82 -26.89 0.08
CA ARG A 712 -21.62 -27.73 -0.02
C ARG A 712 -21.95 -29.11 -0.61
N ALA A 713 -21.09 -29.64 -1.48
CA ALA A 713 -21.19 -31.00 -2.01
C ALA A 713 -19.80 -31.62 -2.27
N ASP A 714 -19.74 -32.96 -2.29
CA ASP A 714 -18.54 -33.71 -2.70
C ASP A 714 -18.45 -33.90 -4.23
N ALA A 715 -19.55 -33.74 -4.96
CA ALA A 715 -19.62 -33.75 -6.42
C ALA A 715 -20.32 -32.49 -6.94
N ILE A 716 -19.90 -31.98 -8.10
CA ILE A 716 -20.44 -30.73 -8.69
C ILE A 716 -21.95 -30.80 -8.94
N ASP A 717 -22.47 -32.00 -9.16
CA ASP A 717 -23.86 -32.24 -9.51
C ASP A 717 -24.71 -32.75 -8.33
N GLY A 718 -24.14 -32.65 -7.12
CA GLY A 718 -24.79 -32.88 -5.83
C GLY A 718 -24.65 -34.30 -5.27
N PRO A 719 -25.39 -34.61 -4.19
CA PRO A 719 -26.34 -33.75 -3.50
C PRO A 719 -25.64 -32.61 -2.73
N TYR A 720 -26.30 -31.45 -2.67
CA TYR A 720 -25.84 -30.29 -1.91
C TYR A 720 -26.55 -30.19 -0.56
N GLU A 721 -25.80 -29.94 0.51
CA GLU A 721 -26.32 -29.50 1.81
C GLU A 721 -26.16 -27.97 1.96
N GLY A 722 -27.14 -27.27 2.53
CA GLY A 722 -27.17 -25.80 2.62
C GLY A 722 -27.11 -25.27 4.04
N ARG A 723 -26.44 -24.13 4.24
CA ARG A 723 -26.43 -23.36 5.51
C ARG A 723 -26.49 -21.86 5.26
N ILE A 724 -27.15 -21.14 6.16
CA ILE A 724 -26.94 -19.70 6.33
C ILE A 724 -25.58 -19.54 7.03
N VAL A 725 -24.65 -18.81 6.40
CA VAL A 725 -23.29 -18.62 6.94
C VAL A 725 -23.00 -17.19 7.39
N LEU A 726 -23.83 -16.22 6.96
CA LEU A 726 -23.76 -14.83 7.42
C LEU A 726 -25.13 -14.16 7.27
N ASP A 727 -25.58 -13.50 8.32
CA ASP A 727 -26.83 -12.72 8.38
C ASP A 727 -26.58 -11.43 9.18
N ASP A 728 -25.71 -10.57 8.66
CA ASP A 728 -25.25 -9.35 9.33
C ASP A 728 -25.44 -8.13 8.41
N ARG A 729 -26.21 -7.13 8.89
CA ARG A 729 -26.38 -5.79 8.28
C ARG A 729 -26.71 -5.74 6.78
N GLY A 730 -27.21 -6.85 6.21
CA GLY A 730 -27.46 -6.97 4.77
C GLY A 730 -26.20 -7.08 3.92
N ILE A 731 -25.06 -7.43 4.53
CA ILE A 731 -23.78 -7.66 3.86
C ILE A 731 -23.80 -9.08 3.27
N ALA A 732 -23.89 -9.18 1.95
CA ALA A 732 -24.02 -10.46 1.27
C ALA A 732 -23.67 -10.33 -0.21
N GLN A 733 -23.84 -11.44 -0.96
CA GLN A 733 -23.51 -11.61 -2.37
C GLN A 733 -22.03 -11.36 -2.71
N GLY A 734 -21.39 -12.38 -3.29
CA GLY A 734 -19.98 -12.38 -3.58
C GLY A 734 -19.40 -13.78 -3.39
N GLY A 735 -18.11 -13.90 -3.09
CA GLY A 735 -17.45 -15.19 -3.05
C GLY A 735 -16.22 -15.26 -2.15
N LEU A 736 -15.65 -16.47 -2.08
CA LEU A 736 -14.43 -16.74 -1.32
C LEU A 736 -13.18 -16.42 -2.13
N VAL A 737 -12.15 -15.99 -1.41
CA VAL A 737 -10.79 -15.85 -1.92
C VAL A 737 -9.80 -16.23 -0.84
N ASP A 738 -8.68 -16.83 -1.25
CA ASP A 738 -7.55 -17.10 -0.37
C ASP A 738 -6.40 -16.12 -0.63
N THR A 739 -5.55 -15.92 0.36
CA THR A 739 -4.28 -15.20 0.20
C THR A 739 -3.15 -16.19 -0.11
N PRO A 740 -2.01 -15.73 -0.67
CA PRO A 740 -0.83 -16.57 -0.85
C PRO A 740 -0.35 -17.27 0.43
N GLU A 741 -0.66 -16.71 1.59
CA GLU A 741 -0.32 -17.23 2.93
C GLU A 741 -1.36 -18.23 3.47
N GLY A 742 -2.45 -18.49 2.73
CA GLY A 742 -3.49 -19.44 3.11
C GLY A 742 -4.57 -18.89 4.03
N LYS A 743 -4.61 -17.57 4.28
CA LYS A 743 -5.76 -16.93 4.93
C LYS A 743 -6.94 -16.90 3.96
N TRP A 744 -8.16 -17.00 4.47
CA TRP A 744 -9.38 -16.94 3.65
C TRP A 744 -10.21 -15.70 3.99
N TYR A 745 -10.86 -15.17 2.96
CA TYR A 745 -11.81 -14.08 3.08
C TYR A 745 -13.03 -14.31 2.20
N ALA A 746 -14.17 -13.75 2.59
CA ALA A 746 -15.33 -13.57 1.74
C ALA A 746 -15.41 -12.10 1.34
N TYR A 747 -15.44 -11.84 0.03
CA TYR A 747 -15.59 -10.51 -0.54
C TYR A 747 -17.06 -10.32 -0.92
N LEU A 748 -17.75 -9.42 -0.21
CA LEU A 748 -19.20 -9.22 -0.28
C LEU A 748 -19.52 -7.75 -0.55
N PHE A 749 -20.79 -7.35 -0.57
CA PHE A 749 -21.17 -5.94 -0.57
C PHE A 749 -22.41 -5.65 0.28
N LYS A 750 -22.60 -4.38 0.62
CA LYS A 750 -23.77 -3.86 1.35
C LYS A 750 -24.51 -2.83 0.51
N ASP A 751 -25.84 -2.85 0.55
CA ASP A 751 -26.64 -1.73 0.04
C ASP A 751 -26.50 -0.54 1.01
N ASN A 752 -25.86 0.54 0.57
CA ASN A 752 -25.46 1.63 1.45
C ASN A 752 -26.03 2.98 1.00
N GLY A 753 -27.35 3.04 0.78
CA GLY A 753 -28.03 4.29 0.45
C GLY A 753 -27.63 4.84 -0.92
N ALA A 754 -27.60 6.17 -1.05
CA ALA A 754 -27.38 6.87 -2.30
C ALA A 754 -25.99 6.69 -2.90
N VAL A 755 -24.95 6.41 -2.10
CA VAL A 755 -23.62 6.11 -2.65
C VAL A 755 -23.61 4.81 -3.46
N GLY A 756 -24.58 3.93 -3.22
CA GLY A 756 -24.77 2.68 -3.94
C GLY A 756 -24.40 1.45 -3.11
N ARG A 757 -23.95 0.41 -3.81
CA ARG A 757 -23.67 -0.92 -3.27
C ARG A 757 -22.16 -1.07 -3.09
N VAL A 758 -21.71 -1.09 -1.83
CA VAL A 758 -20.30 -0.89 -1.48
C VAL A 758 -19.64 -2.19 -1.02
N PRO A 759 -18.42 -2.52 -1.48
CA PRO A 759 -17.68 -3.70 -1.06
C PRO A 759 -17.33 -3.80 0.43
N TYR A 760 -17.43 -5.03 0.96
CA TYR A 760 -17.02 -5.43 2.30
C TYR A 760 -16.12 -6.67 2.23
N LEU A 761 -15.09 -6.71 3.06
CA LEU A 761 -14.22 -7.88 3.23
C LEU A 761 -14.45 -8.52 4.58
N VAL A 762 -14.68 -9.82 4.58
CA VAL A 762 -15.03 -10.59 5.78
C VAL A 762 -13.99 -11.69 5.97
N PRO A 763 -13.25 -11.72 7.10
CA PRO A 763 -12.36 -12.83 7.41
C PRO A 763 -13.13 -14.16 7.45
N VAL A 764 -12.51 -15.22 6.95
CA VAL A 764 -13.09 -16.57 6.94
C VAL A 764 -12.19 -17.54 7.68
N THR A 765 -12.76 -18.24 8.64
CA THR A 765 -12.15 -19.43 9.25
C THR A 765 -12.90 -20.68 8.79
N TRP A 766 -12.31 -21.85 9.01
CA TRP A 766 -12.90 -23.12 8.59
C TRP A 766 -13.18 -24.00 9.81
N LYS A 767 -14.42 -24.50 9.93
CA LYS A 767 -14.83 -25.44 10.99
C LYS A 767 -15.64 -26.57 10.39
N ASP A 768 -15.24 -27.81 10.62
CA ASP A 768 -15.92 -29.02 10.10
C ASP A 768 -16.15 -28.98 8.57
N GLY A 769 -15.18 -28.38 7.86
CA GLY A 769 -15.22 -28.17 6.41
C GLY A 769 -16.25 -27.12 5.95
N TRP A 770 -16.74 -26.25 6.81
CA TRP A 770 -17.61 -25.12 6.48
C TRP A 770 -16.88 -23.78 6.67
N PRO A 771 -17.09 -22.80 5.78
CA PRO A 771 -16.60 -21.44 6.00
C PRO A 771 -17.43 -20.79 7.12
N VAL A 772 -16.72 -20.19 8.08
CA VAL A 772 -17.28 -19.38 9.16
C VAL A 772 -16.88 -17.93 8.87
N LEU A 773 -17.86 -17.11 8.50
CA LEU A 773 -17.65 -15.72 8.09
C LEU A 773 -17.71 -14.80 9.32
N GLY A 774 -16.74 -13.92 9.42
CA GLY A 774 -16.71 -12.86 10.43
C GLY A 774 -16.22 -13.34 11.80
N GLN A 775 -16.40 -12.49 12.81
CA GLN A 775 -16.10 -12.78 14.21
C GLN A 775 -17.43 -12.96 14.92
N ASP A 776 -17.70 -14.16 15.43
CA ASP A 776 -18.97 -14.52 16.09
C ASP A 776 -20.23 -14.24 15.25
N GLY A 777 -20.12 -14.35 13.92
CA GLY A 777 -21.22 -14.11 12.97
C GLY A 777 -21.39 -12.66 12.55
N GLU A 778 -20.54 -11.75 13.03
CA GLU A 778 -20.55 -10.32 12.67
C GLU A 778 -19.38 -9.96 11.76
N VAL A 779 -19.63 -9.05 10.81
CA VAL A 779 -18.59 -8.52 9.92
C VAL A 779 -17.77 -7.47 10.66
N PRO A 780 -16.45 -7.67 10.83
CA PRO A 780 -15.62 -6.68 11.52
C PRO A 780 -15.51 -5.40 10.67
N MET A 781 -15.63 -4.25 11.33
CA MET A 781 -15.43 -2.96 10.66
C MET A 781 -13.96 -2.65 10.43
N THR A 782 -13.08 -3.14 11.29
CA THR A 782 -11.62 -3.00 11.17
C THR A 782 -11.01 -4.35 10.84
N LEU A 783 -10.07 -4.38 9.91
CA LEU A 783 -9.45 -5.60 9.40
C LEU A 783 -7.99 -5.71 9.83
N ASP A 784 -7.53 -6.94 10.06
CA ASP A 784 -6.11 -7.28 10.23
C ASP A 784 -5.39 -7.31 8.86
N ILE A 785 -5.55 -6.23 8.09
CA ILE A 785 -4.88 -5.96 6.82
C ILE A 785 -4.55 -4.46 6.82
N PRO A 786 -3.34 -4.02 6.44
CA PRO A 786 -3.00 -2.60 6.33
C PRO A 786 -3.88 -1.86 5.31
N ALA A 787 -4.31 -0.63 5.62
CA ALA A 787 -5.06 0.25 4.72
C ALA A 787 -4.32 0.58 3.40
N GLY A 788 -2.98 0.59 3.41
CA GLY A 788 -2.16 0.96 2.26
C GLY A 788 -2.42 2.38 1.75
N ALA A 789 -2.02 2.67 0.51
CA ALA A 789 -1.92 4.03 -0.03
C ALA A 789 -3.28 4.70 -0.34
N GLN A 790 -4.37 3.95 -0.45
CA GLN A 790 -5.70 4.49 -0.73
C GLN A 790 -6.47 4.91 0.54
N GLY A 791 -5.85 4.75 1.72
CA GLY A 791 -6.47 5.03 3.01
C GLY A 791 -7.33 3.87 3.52
N ALA A 792 -7.85 4.00 4.74
CA ALA A 792 -8.56 2.91 5.42
C ALA A 792 -9.87 2.49 4.72
N SER A 793 -10.50 3.43 4.02
CA SER A 793 -11.72 3.23 3.23
C SER A 793 -11.76 4.33 2.17
N GLY A 794 -11.82 3.99 0.88
CA GLY A 794 -11.68 5.00 -0.17
C GLY A 794 -12.02 4.53 -1.58
N ALA A 795 -12.01 5.46 -2.53
CA ALA A 795 -12.31 5.19 -3.95
C ALA A 795 -11.21 5.67 -4.90
N SER A 796 -10.04 6.04 -4.38
CA SER A 796 -8.99 6.77 -5.13
C SER A 796 -8.40 6.00 -6.32
N GLY A 797 -8.47 4.66 -6.33
CA GLY A 797 -8.06 3.87 -7.48
C GLY A 797 -9.16 3.59 -8.53
N ILE A 798 -10.40 4.05 -8.28
CA ILE A 798 -11.56 3.84 -9.17
C ILE A 798 -12.26 5.14 -9.61
N VAL A 799 -11.81 6.29 -9.09
CA VAL A 799 -12.17 7.64 -9.55
C VAL A 799 -10.90 8.41 -9.91
N ALA A 800 -11.00 9.41 -10.79
CA ALA A 800 -9.85 10.21 -11.19
C ALA A 800 -10.24 11.64 -11.59
N SER A 801 -9.41 12.61 -11.20
CA SER A 801 -9.44 13.94 -11.83
C SER A 801 -8.85 13.88 -13.24
N ASP A 802 -9.29 14.78 -14.11
CA ASP A 802 -8.95 14.80 -15.53
C ASP A 802 -8.90 16.24 -16.05
N GLU A 803 -7.73 16.69 -16.49
CA GLU A 803 -7.54 18.02 -17.09
C GLU A 803 -7.75 18.01 -18.62
N PHE A 804 -8.25 16.90 -19.17
CA PHE A 804 -8.56 16.69 -20.60
C PHE A 804 -7.41 16.92 -21.59
N ASP A 805 -6.19 17.14 -21.10
CA ASP A 805 -4.98 17.10 -21.90
C ASP A 805 -4.53 15.65 -22.15
N ARG A 806 -4.08 15.36 -23.38
CA ARG A 806 -3.71 14.02 -23.82
C ARG A 806 -2.39 14.04 -24.59
N PRO A 807 -1.34 13.36 -24.09
CA PRO A 807 -0.15 13.17 -24.90
C PRO A 807 -0.45 12.21 -26.07
N PRO A 808 0.33 12.28 -27.16
CA PRO A 808 0.19 11.36 -28.29
C PRO A 808 0.21 9.89 -27.84
N GLY A 809 -0.80 9.12 -28.26
CA GLY A 809 -0.93 7.70 -27.94
C GLY A 809 -1.53 7.38 -26.56
N ALA A 810 -1.88 8.38 -25.74
CA ALA A 810 -2.65 8.13 -24.52
C ALA A 810 -4.11 7.72 -24.84
N PRO A 811 -4.75 6.90 -24.00
CA PRO A 811 -6.18 6.64 -24.08
C PRO A 811 -6.99 7.94 -24.06
N ALA A 812 -8.08 7.98 -24.81
CA ALA A 812 -8.93 9.17 -24.88
C ALA A 812 -9.51 9.53 -23.50
N LEU A 813 -9.98 8.55 -22.74
CA LEU A 813 -10.51 8.77 -21.39
C LEU A 813 -9.83 7.81 -20.40
N PRO A 814 -9.45 8.28 -19.20
CA PRO A 814 -9.12 7.41 -18.07
C PRO A 814 -10.21 6.37 -17.80
N LEU A 815 -9.83 5.21 -17.26
CA LEU A 815 -10.74 4.10 -16.96
C LEU A 815 -11.81 4.43 -15.89
N ALA A 816 -11.66 5.53 -15.15
CA ALA A 816 -12.69 5.97 -14.20
C ALA A 816 -13.98 6.43 -14.90
N TRP A 817 -13.88 6.85 -16.16
CA TRP A 817 -15.00 7.40 -16.92
C TRP A 817 -15.91 6.32 -17.50
N GLN A 818 -17.22 6.54 -17.37
CA GLN A 818 -18.23 5.81 -18.11
C GLN A 818 -19.31 6.77 -18.61
N TRP A 819 -19.75 6.58 -19.84
CA TRP A 819 -20.93 7.19 -20.41
C TRP A 819 -22.19 6.58 -19.81
N ASN A 820 -23.16 7.42 -19.51
CA ASN A 820 -24.53 6.99 -19.34
C ASN A 820 -25.06 6.56 -20.72
N HIS A 821 -25.30 5.25 -20.90
CA HIS A 821 -25.65 4.64 -22.19
C HIS A 821 -24.54 4.77 -23.26
N ASN A 822 -24.77 4.26 -24.47
CA ASN A 822 -23.77 4.31 -25.54
C ASN A 822 -23.57 5.78 -26.00
N PRO A 823 -22.31 6.25 -26.06
CA PRO A 823 -22.03 7.59 -26.58
C PRO A 823 -22.31 7.65 -28.09
N GLU A 824 -22.56 8.87 -28.59
CA GLU A 824 -22.47 9.25 -30.00
C GLU A 824 -21.07 9.86 -30.24
N PRO A 825 -20.13 9.12 -30.87
CA PRO A 825 -18.73 9.52 -30.97
C PRO A 825 -18.51 10.83 -31.74
N ARG A 826 -19.42 11.21 -32.64
CA ARG A 826 -19.30 12.47 -33.40
C ARG A 826 -19.61 13.70 -32.55
N ASN A 827 -20.25 13.52 -31.40
CA ASN A 827 -20.77 14.60 -30.58
C ASN A 827 -19.86 14.97 -29.40
N TRP A 828 -18.69 14.34 -29.27
CA TRP A 828 -17.69 14.71 -28.29
C TRP A 828 -16.28 14.68 -28.89
N SER A 829 -15.35 15.45 -28.34
CA SER A 829 -13.97 15.48 -28.82
C SER A 829 -13.02 16.06 -27.78
N LEU A 830 -11.81 15.50 -27.70
CA LEU A 830 -10.67 16.05 -26.96
C LEU A 830 -9.66 16.76 -27.87
N THR A 831 -9.84 16.66 -29.19
CA THR A 831 -8.90 17.17 -30.19
C THR A 831 -9.40 18.42 -30.90
N LYS A 832 -10.72 18.67 -30.89
CA LYS A 832 -11.32 19.89 -31.44
C LYS A 832 -10.80 21.15 -30.74
N ARG A 833 -10.52 21.06 -29.45
CA ARG A 833 -9.84 22.07 -28.63
C ARG A 833 -8.95 21.32 -27.63
N PRO A 834 -7.65 21.13 -27.93
CA PRO A 834 -6.75 20.42 -27.04
C PRO A 834 -6.77 21.01 -25.62
N GLY A 835 -6.76 20.14 -24.61
CA GLY A 835 -6.93 20.51 -23.20
C GLY A 835 -8.38 20.73 -22.76
N TYR A 836 -9.37 20.44 -23.63
CA TYR A 836 -10.78 20.57 -23.31
C TYR A 836 -11.58 19.36 -23.81
N LEU A 837 -12.59 18.96 -23.04
CA LEU A 837 -13.65 18.08 -23.50
C LEU A 837 -14.76 18.90 -24.16
N SER A 838 -14.82 18.85 -25.48
CA SER A 838 -15.87 19.50 -26.27
C SER A 838 -17.10 18.60 -26.41
N PHE A 839 -18.30 19.15 -26.18
CA PHE A 839 -19.57 18.53 -26.58
C PHE A 839 -20.30 19.37 -27.62
N ILE A 840 -21.06 18.70 -28.49
CA ILE A 840 -22.04 19.33 -29.39
C ILE A 840 -23.40 18.64 -29.25
N THR A 841 -24.47 19.41 -29.41
CA THR A 841 -25.83 18.85 -29.50
C THR A 841 -26.14 18.51 -30.95
N SER A 842 -26.68 17.31 -31.22
CA SER A 842 -27.13 16.91 -32.56
C SER A 842 -28.62 16.59 -32.63
N ARG A 843 -29.32 16.62 -31.50
CA ARG A 843 -30.75 16.35 -31.37
C ARG A 843 -31.36 17.17 -30.24
N VAL A 844 -32.68 17.07 -30.11
CA VAL A 844 -33.44 17.64 -29.00
C VAL A 844 -33.77 16.54 -28.00
N ASP A 845 -33.54 16.80 -26.73
CA ASP A 845 -33.86 15.93 -25.59
C ASP A 845 -34.73 16.72 -24.59
N SER A 846 -35.63 16.04 -23.87
CA SER A 846 -36.55 16.73 -22.95
C SER A 846 -35.94 16.98 -21.57
N SER A 847 -34.99 16.14 -21.15
CA SER A 847 -34.41 16.13 -19.80
C SER A 847 -33.04 15.45 -19.78
N LEU A 848 -32.31 15.62 -18.68
CA LEU A 848 -30.97 15.04 -18.50
C LEU A 848 -30.92 13.51 -18.66
N PRO A 849 -31.87 12.70 -18.16
CA PRO A 849 -31.84 11.25 -18.40
C PRO A 849 -31.99 10.82 -19.86
N GLU A 850 -32.44 11.70 -20.76
CA GLU A 850 -32.50 11.42 -22.20
C GLU A 850 -31.25 11.91 -22.94
N ALA A 851 -30.41 12.71 -22.29
CA ALA A 851 -29.23 13.30 -22.89
C ALA A 851 -28.13 12.26 -23.13
N ARG A 852 -27.83 12.00 -24.42
CA ARG A 852 -26.64 11.23 -24.81
C ARG A 852 -25.36 12.01 -24.49
N ASN A 853 -24.25 11.28 -24.43
CA ASN A 853 -22.94 11.82 -24.07
C ASN A 853 -22.90 12.48 -22.68
N THR A 854 -23.76 12.05 -21.77
CA THR A 854 -23.62 12.34 -20.35
C THR A 854 -22.46 11.50 -19.80
N LEU A 855 -21.33 12.15 -19.53
CA LEU A 855 -20.09 11.51 -19.10
C LEU A 855 -20.00 11.48 -17.57
N THR A 856 -19.72 10.32 -16.97
CA THR A 856 -19.90 10.12 -15.52
C THR A 856 -18.74 9.43 -14.82
N GLN A 857 -18.55 9.73 -13.53
CA GLN A 857 -17.77 8.92 -12.58
C GLN A 857 -18.59 8.64 -11.31
N ARG A 858 -18.21 7.57 -10.60
CA ARG A 858 -18.80 7.21 -9.29
C ARG A 858 -18.62 8.36 -8.28
N THR A 859 -19.65 8.64 -7.48
CA THR A 859 -19.43 9.35 -6.21
C THR A 859 -18.84 8.40 -5.17
N PHE A 860 -18.31 8.95 -4.07
CA PHE A 860 -17.81 8.14 -2.96
C PHE A 860 -18.10 8.78 -1.60
N GLY A 861 -18.16 7.93 -0.57
CA GLY A 861 -18.44 8.32 0.81
C GLY A 861 -17.17 8.60 1.64
N PRO A 862 -17.34 9.11 2.87
CA PRO A 862 -18.62 9.61 3.42
C PRO A 862 -19.07 10.92 2.74
N ASP A 863 -18.15 11.65 2.15
CA ASP A 863 -18.41 12.87 1.42
C ASP A 863 -17.46 12.99 0.22
N SER A 864 -17.97 13.53 -0.88
CA SER A 864 -17.15 13.81 -2.05
C SER A 864 -17.65 15.04 -2.78
N PHE A 865 -16.83 15.56 -3.68
CA PHE A 865 -17.20 16.64 -4.57
C PHE A 865 -16.61 16.44 -5.95
N ALA A 866 -17.26 17.03 -6.94
CA ALA A 866 -16.69 17.27 -8.26
C ALA A 866 -16.74 18.76 -8.60
N THR A 867 -15.73 19.24 -9.32
CA THR A 867 -15.68 20.58 -9.91
C THR A 867 -15.30 20.54 -11.38
N THR A 868 -15.79 21.49 -12.15
CA THR A 868 -15.40 21.70 -13.55
C THR A 868 -15.39 23.19 -13.88
N SER A 869 -14.64 23.59 -14.90
CA SER A 869 -14.88 24.85 -15.61
C SER A 869 -15.50 24.57 -16.97
N ILE A 870 -16.49 25.37 -17.38
CA ILE A 870 -17.20 25.21 -18.65
C ILE A 870 -17.23 26.53 -19.42
N ASP A 871 -16.83 26.48 -20.70
CA ASP A 871 -17.03 27.54 -21.69
C ASP A 871 -18.36 27.31 -22.42
N VAL A 872 -19.27 28.26 -22.24
CA VAL A 872 -20.65 28.25 -22.73
C VAL A 872 -20.89 29.24 -23.87
N SER A 873 -19.81 29.76 -24.47
CA SER A 873 -19.92 30.75 -25.54
C SER A 873 -20.62 30.23 -26.80
N GLY A 874 -20.57 28.92 -27.05
CA GLY A 874 -21.16 28.25 -28.21
C GLY A 874 -22.60 27.75 -28.02
N MET A 875 -23.24 28.02 -26.89
CA MET A 875 -24.62 27.59 -26.63
C MET A 875 -25.63 28.32 -27.54
N LYS A 876 -26.71 27.62 -27.91
CA LYS A 876 -27.87 28.09 -28.69
C LYS A 876 -29.15 28.06 -27.87
N ASP A 877 -30.21 28.74 -28.35
CA ASP A 877 -31.50 28.76 -27.65
C ASP A 877 -32.03 27.33 -27.41
N GLY A 878 -32.37 27.04 -26.15
CA GLY A 878 -32.78 25.73 -25.68
C GLY A 878 -31.65 24.86 -25.12
N ASP A 879 -30.38 25.28 -25.19
CA ASP A 879 -29.28 24.49 -24.67
C ASP A 879 -29.17 24.52 -23.13
N TRP A 880 -28.76 23.39 -22.56
CA TRP A 880 -28.48 23.16 -21.14
C TRP A 880 -27.17 22.40 -20.98
N ALA A 881 -26.27 22.89 -20.14
CA ALA A 881 -24.99 22.25 -19.88
C ALA A 881 -24.58 22.39 -18.41
N GLY A 882 -23.91 21.40 -17.83
CA GLY A 882 -23.45 21.55 -16.45
C GLY A 882 -22.86 20.31 -15.81
N LEU A 883 -22.90 20.30 -14.47
CA LEU A 883 -22.43 19.25 -13.59
C LEU A 883 -23.57 18.76 -12.69
N SER A 884 -23.81 17.46 -12.65
CA SER A 884 -24.93 16.83 -11.93
C SER A 884 -24.47 15.81 -10.89
N ALA A 885 -25.23 15.70 -9.79
CA ALA A 885 -25.38 14.46 -9.04
C ALA A 885 -26.48 13.63 -9.74
N PHE A 886 -26.05 12.61 -10.48
CA PHE A 886 -26.85 11.90 -11.47
C PHE A 886 -27.35 10.55 -10.97
N GLN A 887 -28.67 10.41 -11.00
CA GLN A 887 -29.50 9.21 -10.82
C GLN A 887 -30.90 9.58 -11.38
N LYS A 888 -31.93 8.75 -11.24
CA LYS A 888 -33.32 9.10 -11.57
C LYS A 888 -33.76 10.41 -10.90
N LYS A 889 -33.50 10.54 -9.58
CA LYS A 889 -33.75 11.77 -8.81
C LYS A 889 -32.48 12.63 -8.77
N TYR A 890 -32.11 13.16 -9.94
CA TYR A 890 -30.91 13.96 -10.10
C TYR A 890 -31.06 15.39 -9.57
N GLY A 891 -29.92 16.03 -9.29
CA GLY A 891 -29.82 17.47 -9.17
C GLY A 891 -28.62 17.97 -9.96
N PHE A 892 -28.66 19.21 -10.46
CA PHE A 892 -27.51 19.78 -11.16
C PHE A 892 -27.38 21.29 -10.99
N VAL A 893 -26.15 21.77 -11.19
CA VAL A 893 -25.84 23.17 -11.43
C VAL A 893 -25.28 23.31 -12.84
N GLY A 894 -25.70 24.35 -13.55
CA GLY A 894 -25.32 24.49 -14.95
C GLY A 894 -25.76 25.82 -15.55
N VAL A 895 -25.65 25.91 -16.87
CA VAL A 895 -26.07 27.07 -17.66
C VAL A 895 -27.20 26.66 -18.58
N LYS A 896 -28.22 27.51 -18.66
CA LYS A 896 -29.34 27.42 -19.60
C LYS A 896 -29.27 28.60 -20.56
N MET A 897 -29.52 28.36 -21.84
CA MET A 897 -29.63 29.40 -22.87
C MET A 897 -31.10 29.55 -23.29
N SER A 898 -31.69 30.71 -23.04
CA SER A 898 -33.10 31.00 -23.33
C SER A 898 -33.27 32.39 -23.93
N GLY A 899 -33.90 32.50 -25.09
CA GLY A 899 -34.13 33.77 -25.78
C GLY A 899 -32.85 34.52 -26.12
N GLY A 900 -31.74 33.81 -26.31
CA GLY A 900 -30.42 34.40 -26.57
C GLY A 900 -29.66 34.86 -25.31
N ALA A 901 -30.23 34.71 -24.11
CA ALA A 901 -29.59 35.03 -22.85
C ALA A 901 -29.17 33.76 -22.09
N ARG A 902 -28.02 33.82 -21.40
CA ARG A 902 -27.53 32.74 -20.54
C ARG A 902 -27.94 33.00 -19.09
N SER A 903 -28.42 31.97 -18.41
CA SER A 903 -28.63 31.97 -16.97
C SER A 903 -27.89 30.81 -16.34
N LEU A 904 -27.24 31.06 -15.21
CA LEU A 904 -26.81 30.02 -14.31
C LEU A 904 -28.04 29.48 -13.56
N VAL A 905 -28.19 28.18 -13.51
CA VAL A 905 -29.36 27.50 -12.94
C VAL A 905 -28.97 26.40 -11.97
N MET A 906 -29.83 26.15 -10.98
CA MET A 906 -29.85 24.92 -10.21
C MET A 906 -31.18 24.22 -10.44
N VAL A 907 -31.14 22.94 -10.78
CA VAL A 907 -32.31 22.09 -11.02
C VAL A 907 -32.30 20.91 -10.04
N SER A 908 -33.47 20.58 -9.51
CA SER A 908 -33.70 19.42 -8.66
C SER A 908 -34.85 18.58 -9.21
N ALA A 909 -34.67 17.26 -9.28
CA ALA A 909 -35.69 16.29 -9.66
C ALA A 909 -36.16 15.43 -8.46
N ASP A 910 -36.08 15.98 -7.23
CA ASP A 910 -36.48 15.28 -5.99
C ASP A 910 -37.94 14.76 -6.07
N SER A 911 -38.82 15.51 -6.73
CA SER A 911 -40.25 15.25 -6.91
C SER A 911 -40.56 14.29 -8.08
N ASP A 912 -39.55 13.63 -8.66
CA ASP A 912 -39.61 12.88 -9.91
C ASP A 912 -39.90 13.75 -11.16
N GLN A 913 -40.00 15.08 -11.00
CA GLN A 913 -40.09 16.05 -12.07
C GLN A 913 -38.99 17.11 -11.89
N PRO A 914 -38.30 17.53 -12.98
CA PRO A 914 -37.25 18.54 -12.86
C PRO A 914 -37.84 19.93 -12.58
N GLU A 915 -37.39 20.54 -11.49
CA GLU A 915 -37.76 21.88 -11.06
C GLU A 915 -36.55 22.83 -11.12
N GLU A 916 -36.68 23.97 -11.78
CA GLU A 916 -35.68 25.04 -11.76
C GLU A 916 -35.78 25.80 -10.43
N ILE A 917 -34.90 25.48 -9.49
CA ILE A 917 -34.91 26.02 -8.13
C ILE A 917 -34.34 27.43 -8.06
N ALA A 918 -33.32 27.71 -8.88
CA ALA A 918 -32.68 29.01 -8.96
C ALA A 918 -32.26 29.33 -10.40
N SER A 919 -32.32 30.61 -10.75
CA SER A 919 -31.98 31.13 -12.08
C SER A 919 -31.39 32.53 -11.94
N ILE A 920 -30.14 32.71 -12.34
CA ILE A 920 -29.40 33.97 -12.19
C ILE A 920 -28.77 34.34 -13.54
N PRO A 921 -28.90 35.58 -14.04
CA PRO A 921 -28.26 35.99 -15.29
C PRO A 921 -26.74 35.75 -15.29
N LEU A 922 -26.23 35.19 -16.39
CA LEU A 922 -24.80 34.96 -16.59
C LEU A 922 -24.30 35.79 -17.78
N SER A 923 -23.52 36.84 -17.51
CA SER A 923 -22.90 37.68 -18.55
C SER A 923 -21.60 37.07 -19.11
N GLY A 924 -20.89 36.29 -18.30
CA GLY A 924 -19.64 35.63 -18.66
C GLY A 924 -19.79 34.52 -19.71
N LYS A 925 -18.67 34.17 -20.33
CA LYS A 925 -18.56 33.02 -21.25
C LYS A 925 -18.09 31.74 -20.57
N THR A 926 -17.49 31.87 -19.39
CA THR A 926 -16.94 30.76 -18.63
C THR A 926 -17.48 30.81 -17.20
N VAL A 927 -17.75 29.65 -16.63
CA VAL A 927 -18.16 29.52 -15.22
C VAL A 927 -17.62 28.21 -14.65
N HIS A 928 -17.25 28.24 -13.37
CA HIS A 928 -16.87 27.05 -12.63
C HIS A 928 -18.07 26.52 -11.86
N LEU A 929 -18.24 25.21 -11.84
CA LEU A 929 -19.38 24.50 -11.26
C LEU A 929 -18.89 23.48 -10.23
N LYS A 930 -19.59 23.33 -9.12
CA LYS A 930 -19.29 22.36 -8.06
C LYS A 930 -20.55 21.65 -7.60
N VAL A 931 -20.45 20.33 -7.45
CA VAL A 931 -21.45 19.50 -6.79
C VAL A 931 -20.78 18.73 -5.66
N GLU A 932 -21.33 18.84 -4.45
CA GLU A 932 -20.87 18.15 -3.23
C GLU A 932 -21.93 17.16 -2.80
N CYS A 933 -21.57 15.89 -2.61
CA CYS A 933 -22.47 14.85 -2.11
C CYS A 933 -22.04 14.44 -0.70
N GLU A 934 -23.00 14.41 0.22
CA GLU A 934 -22.85 13.94 1.59
C GLU A 934 -23.66 12.67 1.76
N PHE A 935 -22.95 11.58 2.05
CA PHE A 935 -23.51 10.26 2.27
C PHE A 935 -23.44 9.92 3.75
N GLN A 936 -24.41 9.16 4.21
CA GLN A 936 -24.48 8.71 5.59
C GLN A 936 -24.27 7.21 5.60
N SER A 937 -23.56 6.69 6.60
CA SER A 937 -23.57 5.26 6.84
C SER A 937 -25.02 4.83 7.10
N ALA A 938 -25.51 3.88 6.30
CA ALA A 938 -26.85 3.35 6.52
C ALA A 938 -26.90 2.73 7.94
N PRO A 939 -27.91 3.10 8.78
CA PRO A 939 -28.11 2.48 10.08
C PRO A 939 -28.08 0.96 10.01
N GLU A 940 -27.71 0.31 11.10
CA GLU A 940 -27.50 -1.15 11.12
C GLU A 940 -28.77 -1.94 10.79
N ASP A 941 -29.96 -1.37 10.91
CA ASP A 941 -31.25 -1.98 10.60
C ASP A 941 -31.84 -1.54 9.24
N ALA A 942 -31.25 -0.52 8.58
CA ALA A 942 -31.71 -0.06 7.28
C ALA A 942 -31.39 -1.08 6.18
N ARG A 943 -32.39 -1.51 5.42
CA ARG A 943 -32.25 -2.43 4.28
C ARG A 943 -32.93 -1.87 3.04
N PHE A 944 -32.26 -1.97 1.90
CA PHE A 944 -32.90 -1.72 0.61
C PHE A 944 -33.60 -2.98 0.12
N GLY A 945 -34.87 -2.86 -0.27
CA GLY A 945 -35.60 -3.99 -0.84
C GLY A 945 -36.47 -3.62 -2.03
N LEU A 946 -36.78 -4.65 -2.82
CA LEU A 946 -37.61 -4.58 -4.01
C LEU A 946 -38.75 -5.57 -3.87
N ASP A 947 -39.96 -5.08 -3.57
CA ASP A 947 -41.16 -5.90 -3.52
C ASP A 947 -42.15 -5.53 -4.64
N GLU A 948 -43.34 -6.15 -4.63
CA GLU A 948 -44.41 -5.88 -5.62
C GLU A 948 -44.82 -4.39 -5.68
N GLY A 949 -44.55 -3.61 -4.63
CA GLY A 949 -44.81 -2.17 -4.56
C GLY A 949 -43.61 -1.29 -4.95
N GLY A 950 -42.51 -1.87 -5.46
CA GLY A 950 -41.31 -1.15 -5.90
C GLY A 950 -40.20 -1.06 -4.86
N ALA A 951 -39.25 -0.15 -5.09
CA ALA A 951 -38.11 0.08 -4.20
C ALA A 951 -38.54 0.68 -2.87
N LYS A 952 -38.14 0.05 -1.75
CA LYS A 952 -38.45 0.47 -0.38
C LYS A 952 -37.22 0.36 0.52
N THR A 953 -37.24 1.13 1.60
CA THR A 953 -36.30 0.98 2.71
C THR A 953 -37.04 0.33 3.89
N TYR A 954 -36.51 -0.78 4.38
CA TYR A 954 -36.96 -1.45 5.60
C TYR A 954 -36.05 -1.01 6.77
N GLY A 955 -36.56 -1.01 8.00
CA GLY A 955 -35.85 -0.49 9.18
C GLY A 955 -35.96 1.02 9.37
N ILE A 956 -35.18 1.58 10.29
CA ILE A 956 -35.13 3.02 10.57
C ILE A 956 -34.30 3.71 9.46
N PRO A 957 -34.88 4.62 8.68
CA PRO A 957 -34.12 5.37 7.70
C PRO A 957 -33.08 6.27 8.38
N GLY A 958 -31.87 6.29 7.84
CA GLY A 958 -30.80 7.17 8.32
C GLY A 958 -31.08 8.66 8.09
N ALA A 959 -30.13 9.50 8.51
CA ALA A 959 -30.19 10.93 8.22
C ALA A 959 -30.25 11.18 6.69
N PRO A 960 -30.92 12.25 6.23
CA PRO A 960 -31.02 12.53 4.79
C PRO A 960 -29.65 12.73 4.14
N GLU A 961 -29.38 11.97 3.09
CA GLU A 961 -28.24 12.17 2.19
C GLU A 961 -28.58 13.29 1.20
N VAL A 962 -27.62 14.17 0.90
CA VAL A 962 -27.88 15.40 0.13
C VAL A 962 -26.77 15.74 -0.86
N ALA A 963 -27.15 16.37 -1.97
CA ALA A 963 -26.24 17.09 -2.84
C ALA A 963 -26.39 18.61 -2.67
N ARG A 964 -25.25 19.31 -2.63
CA ARG A 964 -25.16 20.77 -2.60
C ARG A 964 -24.48 21.28 -3.86
N PHE A 965 -24.91 22.47 -4.28
CA PHE A 965 -24.59 23.03 -5.58
C PHE A 965 -24.01 24.43 -5.42
N SER A 966 -22.87 24.69 -6.04
CA SER A 966 -22.26 26.01 -6.05
C SER A 966 -21.60 26.32 -7.39
N TYR A 967 -21.36 27.61 -7.62
CA TYR A 967 -20.69 28.11 -8.80
C TYR A 967 -19.60 29.12 -8.43
N SER A 968 -18.70 29.39 -9.37
CA SER A 968 -17.68 30.42 -9.23
C SER A 968 -17.41 31.10 -10.57
N LEU A 969 -17.32 32.43 -10.55
CA LEU A 969 -17.03 33.24 -11.74
C LEU A 969 -15.52 33.49 -11.93
N ASP A 970 -14.72 33.27 -10.89
CA ASP A 970 -13.27 33.53 -10.85
C ASP A 970 -12.43 32.25 -10.63
N GLY A 971 -13.09 31.11 -10.41
CA GLY A 971 -12.46 29.82 -10.08
C GLY A 971 -11.89 29.74 -8.66
N LYS A 972 -12.12 30.75 -7.81
CA LYS A 972 -11.56 30.86 -6.45
C LYS A 972 -12.65 30.96 -5.40
N SER A 973 -13.65 31.80 -5.65
CA SER A 973 -14.72 32.14 -4.72
C SER A 973 -15.99 31.39 -5.11
N TRP A 974 -16.46 30.50 -4.24
CA TRP A 974 -17.64 29.66 -4.51
C TRP A 974 -18.89 30.23 -3.85
N THR A 975 -19.96 30.38 -4.64
CA THR A 975 -21.27 30.86 -4.18
C THR A 975 -22.30 29.72 -4.28
N PRO A 976 -22.99 29.36 -3.19
CA PRO A 976 -24.09 28.40 -3.22
C PRO A 976 -25.22 28.87 -4.15
N ILE A 977 -25.88 27.93 -4.82
CA ILE A 977 -27.05 28.22 -5.66
C ILE A 977 -28.14 27.18 -5.44
N GLY A 978 -29.37 27.65 -5.23
CA GLY A 978 -30.52 26.80 -4.92
C GLY A 978 -30.47 26.21 -3.51
N ARG A 979 -31.27 25.17 -3.28
CA ARG A 979 -31.35 24.41 -2.03
C ARG A 979 -30.62 23.07 -2.17
N PRO A 980 -30.22 22.39 -1.07
CA PRO A 980 -29.78 21.01 -1.13
C PRO A 980 -30.85 20.11 -1.78
N SER A 981 -30.42 19.17 -2.63
CA SER A 981 -31.27 18.15 -3.26
C SER A 981 -31.13 16.83 -2.50
N ARG A 982 -32.24 16.12 -2.28
CA ARG A 982 -32.22 14.84 -1.56
C ARG A 982 -31.70 13.72 -2.45
N LEU A 983 -30.74 12.96 -1.96
CA LEU A 983 -30.25 11.77 -2.65
C LEU A 983 -31.09 10.55 -2.26
N ALA A 984 -31.45 9.72 -3.23
CA ALA A 984 -32.20 8.48 -3.02
C ALA A 984 -31.75 7.39 -4.00
N TYR A 985 -31.43 6.20 -3.48
CA TYR A 985 -31.21 5.02 -4.31
C TYR A 985 -32.55 4.45 -4.78
N THR A 986 -32.78 4.36 -6.10
CA THR A 986 -34.06 3.93 -6.68
C THR A 986 -33.88 2.84 -7.74
N PHE A 987 -34.96 2.12 -8.05
CA PHE A 987 -35.05 1.22 -9.19
C PHE A 987 -36.13 1.74 -10.17
N PRO A 988 -35.79 2.08 -11.43
CA PRO A 988 -34.42 2.35 -11.92
C PRO A 988 -33.77 3.54 -11.18
N HIS A 989 -32.44 3.73 -11.20
CA HIS A 989 -31.43 3.08 -12.05
C HIS A 989 -30.73 1.85 -11.44
N PHE A 990 -30.91 1.55 -10.15
CA PHE A 990 -30.15 0.52 -9.43
C PHE A 990 -28.63 0.69 -9.53
N MET A 991 -28.21 1.95 -9.42
CA MET A 991 -26.84 2.40 -9.46
C MET A 991 -26.71 3.52 -8.43
N GLY A 992 -25.57 3.58 -7.75
CA GLY A 992 -25.25 4.71 -6.88
C GLY A 992 -25.24 6.02 -7.65
N TYR A 993 -25.33 7.15 -6.93
CA TYR A 993 -25.18 8.44 -7.57
C TYR A 993 -23.82 8.55 -8.26
N ARG A 994 -23.80 9.34 -9.33
CA ARG A 994 -22.58 9.63 -10.10
C ARG A 994 -22.44 11.12 -10.32
N TYR A 995 -21.22 11.61 -10.37
CA TYR A 995 -20.99 12.95 -10.93
C TYR A 995 -21.06 12.88 -12.45
N ALA A 996 -21.80 13.80 -13.08
CA ALA A 996 -22.02 13.78 -14.51
C ALA A 996 -21.80 15.14 -15.18
N LEU A 997 -20.96 15.17 -16.21
CA LEU A 997 -20.86 16.28 -17.16
C LEU A 997 -21.87 16.05 -18.28
N PHE A 998 -22.67 17.05 -18.60
CA PHE A 998 -23.74 16.90 -19.59
C PHE A 998 -23.91 18.12 -20.49
N PHE A 999 -24.46 17.88 -21.67
CA PHE A 999 -24.90 18.92 -22.60
C PHE A 999 -26.05 18.41 -23.48
N TYR A 1000 -27.20 19.08 -23.44
CA TYR A 1000 -28.36 18.76 -24.28
C TYR A 1000 -29.10 20.02 -24.73
N SER A 1001 -30.01 19.88 -25.69
CA SER A 1001 -30.84 20.99 -26.20
C SER A 1001 -32.31 20.61 -26.13
N THR A 1002 -33.17 21.54 -25.71
CA THR A 1002 -34.64 21.36 -25.68
C THR A 1002 -35.36 22.01 -26.85
N LYS A 1003 -34.64 22.75 -27.72
CA LYS A 1003 -35.24 23.45 -28.87
C LYS A 1003 -34.44 23.28 -30.15
N THR A 1004 -33.19 23.77 -30.19
CA THR A 1004 -32.39 23.82 -31.41
C THR A 1004 -31.02 23.21 -31.20
N ALA A 1005 -30.80 22.04 -31.77
CA ALA A 1005 -29.50 21.38 -31.75
C ALA A 1005 -28.43 22.15 -32.54
N GLY A 1006 -27.17 21.80 -32.28
CA GLY A 1006 -25.99 22.33 -32.96
C GLY A 1006 -25.24 23.39 -32.15
N GLY A 1007 -25.51 23.50 -30.85
CA GLY A 1007 -24.69 24.27 -29.93
C GLY A 1007 -23.40 23.52 -29.56
N ARG A 1008 -22.52 24.20 -28.81
CA ARG A 1008 -21.26 23.66 -28.32
C ARG A 1008 -20.94 24.18 -26.92
N VAL A 1009 -20.37 23.30 -26.09
CA VAL A 1009 -19.68 23.67 -24.85
C VAL A 1009 -18.31 22.99 -24.79
N ASP A 1010 -17.39 23.59 -24.04
CA ASP A 1010 -16.07 23.01 -23.77
C ASP A 1010 -15.83 22.96 -22.26
N PHE A 1011 -15.57 21.78 -21.71
CA PHE A 1011 -15.16 21.60 -20.32
C PHE A 1011 -13.63 21.61 -20.23
N ASP A 1012 -13.08 22.43 -19.35
CA ASP A 1012 -11.63 22.63 -19.17
C ASP A 1012 -11.00 21.51 -18.34
N TYR A 1013 -11.65 21.13 -17.25
CA TYR A 1013 -11.17 20.09 -16.35
C TYR A 1013 -12.35 19.44 -15.62
N TYR A 1014 -12.15 18.25 -15.09
CA TYR A 1014 -12.96 17.60 -14.08
C TYR A 1014 -12.07 17.28 -12.89
N ARG A 1015 -12.39 17.82 -11.71
CA ARG A 1015 -11.62 17.54 -10.49
C ARG A 1015 -12.53 16.95 -9.44
N ILE A 1016 -12.19 15.77 -8.97
CA ILE A 1016 -12.91 15.03 -7.93
C ILE A 1016 -12.06 14.93 -6.67
N GLY A 1017 -12.68 15.05 -5.50
CA GLY A 1017 -11.98 14.97 -4.22
C GLY A 1017 -12.92 14.69 -3.05
N GLN A 1018 -12.33 14.37 -1.91
CA GLN A 1018 -13.05 14.27 -0.63
C GLN A 1018 -13.27 15.68 -0.07
N SER A 1019 -14.43 15.95 0.52
CA SER A 1019 -14.68 17.24 1.13
C SER A 1019 -13.98 17.27 2.48
N GLY A 1020 -12.77 17.85 2.55
CA GLY A 1020 -12.06 18.00 3.82
C GLY A 1020 -12.97 18.66 4.84
N GLY A 1021 -13.39 17.90 5.86
CA GLY A 1021 -14.32 18.34 6.88
C GLY A 1021 -13.74 19.44 7.74
N SER A 1022 -13.75 20.68 7.25
CA SER A 1022 -13.83 21.85 8.12
C SER A 1022 -15.30 22.07 8.45
N ARG A 1023 -15.73 21.57 9.61
CA ARG A 1023 -16.75 22.25 10.39
C ARG A 1023 -16.08 23.14 11.41
#